data_AF-A0A507AIT0-F1
#
_entry.id   AF-A0A507AIT0-F1
#
_cell.length_a   1.000
_cell.length_b   1.000
_cell.length_c   1.000
_cell.angle_alpha   90.00
_cell.angle_beta   90.00
_cell.angle_gamma   90.00
#
_symmetry.space_group_name_H-M   'P 1'
#
loop_
_entity.id
_entity.type
_entity.pdbx_description
1 polymer ?
#
loop_
_entity_poly.entity_id
_entity_poly.type
_entity_poly.pdbx_seq_one_letter_code
_entity_poly.pdbx_strand_id
1 'polypeptide(L)'
;MTNLVNGIHKGVDKLHINGNGVAKDASPRVRMDRKQSSPMMPAFMVSAPGKVIVFGEHAVVHGKAAIAAAVSMRSYLLVTTLSKSKRTVSLRFPDIDLFHTWNIDELPWETFSDPAKKKYYYDLVTAIDPDLFEALQPHLANISPEKSEHERKIHQNSASSFLYMFMSLANQKFPGCVYTLRSTIPLGAGLGSSASIAVCLAAALLLQLRTLSGPHPDQPPEEARLQVERINRWAFVGEMCIHGNPSGVDNAVATQGKAVVFQRTDYTKPPAVKPLWDFPELPLLIVDTKQPKSTHHEVAKVGRLKEAHPKLVGSILDAMDKVTQTAAATISDDDFDNEDYESLRKVGELMTINHGLLVSLGVSHPRLERIRELVDHEGIGWTKLTGAGGGGCSITLMKPDVPRSKLDKLEKQLEEEGYAKFETTLGSDGVGVLWPAVLRNGMDDDEEGGMEIDVEKFLKAPGIEGVEQLVGVQGGDGGEREALPAKEAPAPPLPSTVNERSQQRFNQTNPFHKTLQEVGPSGLSPADRNAWASAHLVRAAAAAAAASSSARSSSKLGNKAQRDLWRHVNEASLPLRTLKRRTHPQQQQQQQGLPTTTSTASAPTQWGRDRPGRDVGEYTPEQFDQRAARRVHLTALEIAHRAFLDRRDRARRGAIDPDTGKATEVGEEDVAEEALRRREMAELRADLYGERSDPYARDPAWDDVVPIPQEDPEGALAAIAYPEDYAEAIGYLRAVMVKQECSPRCLKLTEHIISMNPAHYTVWLYRFFIIAALDLSIPDEIRWLNGVALNYLKNYQIWHHRQQLMDQYYPQIRDDPGRVAEVAASETEFLTAMLAEDTKNYHVWSYRQYLVRKLGNWSAAELAATEKLVDDDVRNNSAWSHRFFLVFSDPARATPGSHATERDEAVPREVVDREVAYAQGKIRLAPQNQSPWNYLKGVLAKGGRAASSVQGFVEEFVEEIGEGEDKEIVRSTHALDMLAEIYAEKGESDKAEVCLRRLAEKWDRIRAGYWEYRRAGLSSK
;
A
#
# COMPACT_ATOMS: atom_id res chain seq x y z
N MET A 1 -52.93 37.48 38.11
CA MET A 1 -53.17 37.30 39.56
C MET A 1 -51.80 37.42 40.23
N THR A 2 -51.44 38.59 40.79
CA THR A 2 -51.70 39.05 42.19
C THR A 2 -50.89 38.22 43.20
N ASN A 3 -49.96 38.75 44.02
CA ASN A 3 -49.78 40.09 44.62
C ASN A 3 -48.27 40.49 44.75
N LEU A 4 -47.86 41.76 44.53
CA LEU A 4 -47.60 42.87 45.50
C LEU A 4 -46.50 42.58 46.57
N VAL A 5 -45.34 43.31 46.65
CA VAL A 5 -45.07 44.73 47.08
C VAL A 5 -45.03 44.87 48.62
N ASN A 6 -44.07 45.52 49.32
CA ASN A 6 -43.10 46.63 49.06
C ASN A 6 -41.75 46.38 49.85
N GLY A 7 -40.71 47.25 49.97
CA GLY A 7 -40.39 48.56 49.37
C GLY A 7 -39.34 49.43 50.12
N ILE A 8 -38.56 50.22 49.35
CA ILE A 8 -38.08 51.61 49.60
C ILE A 8 -37.15 51.92 50.82
N HIS A 9 -35.92 52.42 50.57
CA HIS A 9 -35.51 53.80 50.99
C HIS A 9 -34.19 54.38 50.39
N LYS A 10 -34.16 55.71 50.39
CA LYS A 10 -33.16 56.74 49.93
C LYS A 10 -31.78 56.64 50.63
N GLY A 11 -30.68 57.28 50.19
CA GLY A 11 -30.41 58.07 48.97
C GLY A 11 -29.28 59.12 49.11
N VAL A 12 -28.51 59.32 48.03
CA VAL A 12 -27.76 60.53 47.55
C VAL A 12 -27.38 61.66 48.54
N ASP A 13 -26.10 62.06 48.63
CA ASP A 13 -25.58 63.36 48.09
C ASP A 13 -24.04 63.59 48.14
N LYS A 14 -23.59 64.57 47.33
CA LYS A 14 -22.40 65.46 47.40
C LYS A 14 -20.99 65.06 46.89
N LEU A 15 -20.50 65.95 46.01
CA LEU A 15 -19.16 66.04 45.42
C LEU A 15 -18.15 66.74 46.33
N HIS A 16 -16.86 66.65 45.97
CA HIS A 16 -15.96 67.80 45.95
C HIS A 16 -15.01 67.75 44.74
N ILE A 17 -14.62 68.94 44.23
CA ILE A 17 -13.70 69.15 43.11
C ILE A 17 -12.76 70.30 43.47
N ASN A 18 -11.45 70.13 43.30
CA ASN A 18 -10.53 71.12 42.69
C ASN A 18 -9.08 70.63 42.67
N GLY A 19 -8.29 71.12 41.71
CA GLY A 19 -6.85 70.85 41.60
C GLY A 19 -6.34 70.80 40.16
N ASN A 20 -6.11 71.97 39.54
CA ASN A 20 -5.54 72.08 38.20
C ASN A 20 -4.56 73.27 38.18
N GLY A 21 -3.30 73.07 37.77
CA GLY A 21 -2.27 74.11 37.96
C GLY A 21 -0.89 73.86 37.38
N VAL A 22 -0.70 74.29 36.13
CA VAL A 22 0.57 74.68 35.47
C VAL A 22 1.58 73.55 35.19
N ALA A 23 2.27 73.68 34.03
CA ALA A 23 3.10 72.64 33.43
C ALA A 23 4.60 72.83 33.70
N LYS A 24 5.37 71.72 33.58
CA LYS A 24 6.48 71.64 32.63
C LYS A 24 6.96 70.22 32.32
N ASP A 25 7.71 70.17 31.22
CA ASP A 25 8.62 69.13 30.72
C ASP A 25 8.04 67.75 30.34
N ALA A 26 8.73 67.08 29.43
CA ALA A 26 8.14 66.09 28.53
C ALA A 26 8.93 64.77 28.45
N SER A 27 8.20 63.66 28.47
CA SER A 27 8.67 62.36 28.00
C SER A 27 7.48 61.58 27.36
N PRO A 28 7.71 60.80 26.29
CA PRO A 28 6.62 60.17 25.55
C PRO A 28 6.00 59.01 26.34
N ARG A 29 4.66 59.00 26.44
CA ARG A 29 3.92 57.90 27.06
C ARG A 29 4.12 56.60 26.27
N VAL A 30 4.75 55.62 26.91
CA VAL A 30 4.73 54.21 26.44
C VAL A 30 3.28 53.76 26.33
N ARG A 31 2.89 53.22 25.16
CA ARG A 31 1.60 52.54 25.01
C ARG A 31 1.64 51.26 25.84
N MET A 32 0.73 51.12 26.80
CA MET A 32 0.47 49.82 27.41
C MET A 32 -0.22 48.94 26.36
N ASP A 33 0.51 47.96 25.83
CA ASP A 33 -0.11 46.93 25.01
C ASP A 33 -1.13 46.13 25.84
N ARG A 34 -2.27 45.83 25.21
CA ARG A 34 -3.31 45.02 25.84
C ARG A 34 -2.77 43.63 26.14
N LYS A 35 -2.80 43.21 27.41
CA LYS A 35 -2.68 41.79 27.79
C LYS A 35 -3.60 40.97 26.90
N GLN A 36 -3.06 39.96 26.23
CA GLN A 36 -3.87 38.96 25.53
C GLN A 36 -4.78 38.25 26.55
N SER A 37 -6.04 38.03 26.18
CA SER A 37 -7.00 37.34 27.04
C SER A 37 -6.69 35.85 27.10
N SER A 38 -6.54 35.30 28.30
CA SER A 38 -6.38 33.86 28.53
C SER A 38 -7.52 33.05 27.86
N PRO A 39 -7.25 31.84 27.34
CA PRO A 39 -8.28 30.93 26.86
C PRO A 39 -9.23 30.53 28.00
N MET A 40 -10.47 30.18 27.68
CA MET A 40 -11.53 29.91 28.68
C MET A 40 -11.47 28.50 29.29
N MET A 41 -10.67 27.61 28.69
CA MET A 41 -10.56 26.20 29.03
C MET A 41 -9.17 25.73 28.57
N PRO A 42 -8.42 24.95 29.38
CA PRO A 42 -7.14 24.38 28.97
C PRO A 42 -7.29 23.53 27.70
N ALA A 43 -6.18 23.33 26.98
CA ALA A 43 -6.12 22.27 25.97
C ALA A 43 -6.21 20.90 26.66
N PHE A 44 -6.92 19.96 26.05
CA PHE A 44 -7.08 18.61 26.54
C PHE A 44 -7.03 17.62 25.38
N MET A 45 -6.65 16.37 25.67
CA MET A 45 -6.54 15.32 24.66
C MET A 45 -7.47 14.15 25.00
N VAL A 46 -8.12 13.60 23.99
CA VAL A 46 -8.86 12.34 24.04
C VAL A 46 -8.14 11.32 23.17
N SER A 47 -8.18 10.04 23.54
CA SER A 47 -7.76 8.94 22.68
C SER A 47 -8.71 7.74 22.77
N ALA A 48 -8.75 6.94 21.72
CA ALA A 48 -9.52 5.69 21.68
C ALA A 48 -8.77 4.64 20.83
N PRO A 49 -8.73 3.36 21.24
CA PRO A 49 -8.07 2.30 20.50
C PRO A 49 -8.80 1.97 19.19
N GLY A 50 -8.11 1.24 18.31
CA GLY A 50 -8.74 0.46 17.25
C GLY A 50 -9.29 -0.86 17.78
N LYS A 51 -9.68 -1.76 16.87
CA LYS A 51 -10.08 -3.13 17.23
C LYS A 51 -9.60 -4.18 16.24
N VAL A 52 -9.73 -5.44 16.64
CA VAL A 52 -9.79 -6.60 15.75
C VAL A 52 -10.98 -7.48 16.13
N ILE A 53 -11.45 -8.31 15.20
CA ILE A 53 -12.31 -9.45 15.54
C ILE A 53 -11.38 -10.64 15.84
N VAL A 54 -11.47 -11.15 17.07
CA VAL A 54 -10.67 -12.28 17.53
C VAL A 54 -11.37 -13.59 17.12
N PHE A 55 -12.70 -13.63 17.27
CA PHE A 55 -13.54 -14.78 16.93
C PHE A 55 -14.94 -14.37 16.44
N GLY A 56 -15.57 -15.19 15.59
CA GLY A 56 -16.98 -15.05 15.20
C GLY A 56 -17.29 -14.19 13.97
N GLU A 57 -16.29 -13.91 13.13
CA GLU A 57 -16.25 -12.92 12.04
C GLU A 57 -17.51 -12.88 11.15
N HIS A 58 -17.85 -14.01 10.51
CA HIS A 58 -19.07 -14.17 9.71
C HIS A 58 -20.20 -14.85 10.51
N ALA A 59 -19.87 -15.47 11.64
CA ALA A 59 -20.84 -16.14 12.50
C ALA A 59 -21.84 -15.15 13.11
N VAL A 60 -21.37 -13.94 13.47
CA VAL A 60 -22.19 -12.86 14.04
C VAL A 60 -23.34 -12.41 13.11
N VAL A 61 -23.12 -12.39 11.79
CA VAL A 61 -24.14 -12.06 10.78
C VAL A 61 -25.29 -13.09 10.79
N HIS A 62 -25.02 -14.26 11.33
CA HIS A 62 -25.94 -15.39 11.39
C HIS A 62 -26.44 -15.69 12.81
N GLY A 63 -26.37 -14.69 13.72
CA GLY A 63 -26.94 -14.76 15.06
C GLY A 63 -26.05 -15.40 16.13
N LYS A 64 -24.78 -15.68 15.81
CA LYS A 64 -23.81 -16.26 16.74
C LYS A 64 -23.06 -15.22 17.54
N ALA A 65 -22.34 -15.66 18.57
CA ALA A 65 -21.41 -14.80 19.29
C ALA A 65 -20.19 -14.42 18.42
N ALA A 66 -19.61 -13.27 18.72
CA ALA A 66 -18.27 -12.86 18.29
C ALA A 66 -17.52 -12.19 19.44
N ILE A 67 -16.20 -12.36 19.49
CA ILE A 67 -15.31 -11.61 20.37
C ILE A 67 -14.61 -10.55 19.52
N ALA A 68 -14.85 -9.28 19.85
CA ALA A 68 -14.08 -8.16 19.32
C ALA A 68 -13.32 -7.50 20.47
N ALA A 69 -12.05 -7.19 20.25
CA ALA A 69 -11.15 -6.70 21.29
C ALA A 69 -10.34 -5.50 20.80
N ALA A 70 -9.99 -4.62 21.73
CA ALA A 70 -9.28 -3.38 21.47
C ALA A 70 -7.80 -3.68 21.17
N VAL A 71 -7.18 -2.86 20.32
CA VAL A 71 -5.74 -2.94 20.03
C VAL A 71 -5.06 -1.61 20.35
N SER A 72 -3.83 -1.68 20.88
CA SER A 72 -3.09 -0.52 21.41
C SER A 72 -2.72 0.58 20.39
N MET A 73 -3.03 0.41 19.10
CA MET A 73 -3.03 1.51 18.13
C MET A 73 -4.24 2.42 18.34
N ARG A 74 -4.05 3.73 18.47
CA ARG A 74 -5.08 4.67 18.93
C ARG A 74 -5.25 5.88 18.01
N SER A 75 -6.46 6.41 17.93
CA SER A 75 -6.65 7.81 17.51
C SER A 75 -6.43 8.75 18.69
N TYR A 76 -5.85 9.91 18.42
CA TYR A 76 -5.49 10.95 19.39
C TYR A 76 -6.04 12.31 18.92
N LEU A 77 -7.03 12.82 19.63
CA LEU A 77 -7.70 14.10 19.36
C LEU A 77 -7.26 15.16 20.38
N LEU A 78 -6.50 16.17 19.94
CA LEU A 78 -6.27 17.38 20.73
C LEU A 78 -7.38 18.39 20.47
N VAL A 79 -7.99 18.89 21.54
CA VAL A 79 -9.00 19.95 21.50
C VAL A 79 -8.39 21.22 22.07
N THR A 80 -8.63 22.36 21.43
CA THR A 80 -8.14 23.66 21.92
C THR A 80 -9.15 24.76 21.66
N THR A 81 -9.45 25.54 22.71
CA THR A 81 -10.40 26.66 22.64
C THR A 81 -9.76 27.93 22.09
N LEU A 82 -10.51 28.64 21.27
CA LEU A 82 -10.13 29.92 20.67
C LEU A 82 -10.56 31.10 21.57
N SER A 83 -9.99 32.28 21.31
CA SER A 83 -10.42 33.52 21.96
C SER A 83 -11.89 33.84 21.65
N LYS A 84 -12.61 34.48 22.58
CA LYS A 84 -14.04 34.87 22.42
C LYS A 84 -14.37 35.63 21.12
N SER A 85 -13.38 36.31 20.53
CA SER A 85 -13.47 37.02 19.26
C SER A 85 -13.48 36.14 18.00
N LYS A 86 -13.26 34.82 18.13
CA LYS A 86 -13.31 33.86 17.02
C LYS A 86 -14.52 32.95 17.16
N ARG A 87 -15.44 33.07 16.21
CA ARG A 87 -16.71 32.33 16.13
C ARG A 87 -16.62 31.07 15.25
N THR A 88 -15.43 30.52 15.09
CA THR A 88 -15.15 29.43 14.14
C THR A 88 -14.94 28.09 14.82
N VAL A 89 -15.37 27.01 14.17
CA VAL A 89 -15.07 25.63 14.56
C VAL A 89 -14.33 24.92 13.43
N SER A 90 -13.22 24.25 13.75
CA SER A 90 -12.28 23.70 12.74
C SER A 90 -11.98 22.23 12.97
N LEU A 91 -12.09 21.41 11.92
CA LEU A 91 -11.48 20.07 11.86
C LEU A 91 -10.09 20.16 11.24
N ARG A 92 -9.14 19.40 11.80
CA ARG A 92 -7.74 19.37 11.38
C ARG A 92 -7.20 17.94 11.47
N PHE A 93 -7.48 17.11 10.46
CA PHE A 93 -7.10 15.70 10.41
C PHE A 93 -6.00 15.50 9.35
N PRO A 94 -4.75 15.86 9.64
CA PRO A 94 -3.67 15.86 8.66
C PRO A 94 -3.28 14.48 8.10
N ASP A 95 -3.61 13.37 8.77
CA ASP A 95 -3.30 12.02 8.25
C ASP A 95 -4.16 11.64 7.03
N ILE A 96 -5.22 12.41 6.75
CA ILE A 96 -6.00 12.33 5.51
C ILE A 96 -5.97 13.64 4.70
N ASP A 97 -5.17 14.64 5.12
CA ASP A 97 -5.13 15.98 4.49
C ASP A 97 -6.48 16.76 4.57
N LEU A 98 -7.32 16.46 5.57
CA LEU A 98 -8.59 17.18 5.81
C LEU A 98 -8.38 18.41 6.71
N PHE A 99 -8.62 19.59 6.14
CA PHE A 99 -8.69 20.87 6.84
C PHE A 99 -9.99 21.58 6.45
N HIS A 100 -10.89 21.78 7.40
CA HIS A 100 -12.12 22.54 7.16
C HIS A 100 -12.49 23.40 8.37
N THR A 101 -13.23 24.48 8.13
CA THR A 101 -13.62 25.43 9.18
C THR A 101 -14.96 26.05 8.84
N TRP A 102 -15.93 25.90 9.75
CA TRP A 102 -17.23 26.55 9.68
C TRP A 102 -17.25 27.80 10.57
N ASN A 103 -17.94 28.84 10.14
CA ASN A 103 -18.40 29.86 11.07
C ASN A 103 -19.59 29.29 11.86
N ILE A 104 -19.49 29.25 13.18
CA ILE A 104 -20.52 28.69 14.06
C ILE A 104 -21.83 29.47 13.89
N ASP A 105 -21.75 30.78 13.65
CA ASP A 105 -22.93 31.64 13.58
C ASP A 105 -23.69 31.52 12.24
N GLU A 106 -23.14 30.78 11.26
CA GLU A 106 -23.74 30.47 9.94
C GLU A 106 -24.34 29.05 9.85
N LEU A 107 -24.22 28.24 10.90
CA LEU A 107 -24.73 26.86 10.93
C LEU A 107 -26.27 26.80 11.15
N PRO A 108 -26.96 25.70 10.76
CA PRO A 108 -28.43 25.61 10.73
C PRO A 108 -29.05 25.40 12.12
N TRP A 109 -28.83 26.35 13.03
CA TRP A 109 -29.28 26.28 14.42
C TRP A 109 -30.80 26.22 14.58
N GLU A 110 -31.56 26.84 13.69
CA GLU A 110 -33.02 26.84 13.77
C GLU A 110 -33.58 25.42 13.61
N THR A 111 -33.13 24.68 12.59
CA THR A 111 -33.55 23.30 12.31
C THR A 111 -33.18 22.33 13.45
N PHE A 112 -31.97 22.47 14.01
CA PHE A 112 -31.50 21.65 15.14
C PHE A 112 -32.09 22.07 16.51
N SER A 113 -32.65 23.28 16.61
CA SER A 113 -33.31 23.78 17.84
C SER A 113 -34.81 23.49 17.89
N ASP A 114 -35.42 23.01 16.80
CA ASP A 114 -36.82 22.60 16.73
C ASP A 114 -37.15 21.61 17.87
N PRO A 115 -38.10 21.93 18.78
CA PRO A 115 -38.47 21.07 19.89
C PRO A 115 -38.91 19.64 19.51
N ALA A 116 -39.35 19.40 18.27
CA ALA A 116 -39.70 18.06 17.78
C ALA A 116 -38.48 17.23 17.34
N LYS A 117 -37.37 17.88 16.95
CA LYS A 117 -36.18 17.22 16.39
C LYS A 117 -34.97 17.24 17.30
N LYS A 118 -34.86 18.27 18.15
CA LYS A 118 -33.75 18.49 19.09
C LYS A 118 -33.46 17.24 19.94
N LYS A 119 -32.18 16.85 19.99
CA LYS A 119 -31.69 15.77 20.85
C LYS A 119 -31.02 16.33 22.11
N TYR A 120 -30.87 15.49 23.13
CA TYR A 120 -30.18 15.77 24.38
C TYR A 120 -29.08 14.74 24.62
N TYR A 121 -28.04 15.10 25.38
CA TYR A 121 -26.84 14.27 25.58
C TYR A 121 -27.10 12.88 26.20
N TYR A 122 -28.27 12.67 26.81
CA TYR A 122 -28.71 11.40 27.41
C TYR A 122 -29.60 10.54 26.50
N ASP A 123 -30.08 11.07 25.37
CA ASP A 123 -31.00 10.37 24.47
C ASP A 123 -30.37 9.16 23.81
N LEU A 124 -31.18 8.15 23.51
CA LEU A 124 -30.77 7.01 22.68
C LEU A 124 -31.16 7.28 21.23
N VAL A 125 -30.20 7.76 20.43
CA VAL A 125 -30.38 8.02 19.00
C VAL A 125 -30.07 6.74 18.22
N THR A 126 -31.11 6.11 17.65
CA THR A 126 -31.03 4.83 16.91
C THR A 126 -31.09 4.97 15.40
N ALA A 127 -31.32 6.18 14.89
CA ALA A 127 -31.34 6.52 13.47
C ALA A 127 -30.92 7.99 13.27
N ILE A 128 -30.45 8.31 12.07
CA ILE A 128 -30.22 9.70 11.62
C ILE A 128 -31.56 10.31 11.18
N ASP A 129 -31.80 11.54 11.58
CA ASP A 129 -32.98 12.32 11.21
C ASP A 129 -32.76 12.92 9.80
N PRO A 130 -33.57 12.58 8.79
CA PRO A 130 -33.32 12.98 7.40
C PRO A 130 -33.27 14.51 7.22
N ASP A 131 -34.21 15.23 7.83
CA ASP A 131 -34.32 16.67 7.71
C ASP A 131 -33.11 17.38 8.36
N LEU A 132 -32.62 16.86 9.49
CA LEU A 132 -31.40 17.36 10.12
C LEU A 132 -30.15 17.09 9.25
N PHE A 133 -30.08 15.93 8.61
CA PHE A 133 -28.94 15.57 7.75
C PHE A 133 -28.95 16.31 6.40
N GLU A 134 -30.14 16.59 5.84
CA GLU A 134 -30.30 17.41 4.64
C GLU A 134 -29.91 18.87 4.90
N ALA A 135 -30.30 19.42 6.06
CA ALA A 135 -29.87 20.76 6.49
C ALA A 135 -28.35 20.92 6.62
N LEU A 136 -27.58 19.83 6.79
CA LEU A 136 -26.11 19.89 6.79
C LEU A 136 -25.47 19.89 5.39
N GLN A 137 -26.17 19.46 4.34
CA GLN A 137 -25.56 19.27 3.01
C GLN A 137 -24.90 20.54 2.43
N PRO A 138 -25.47 21.75 2.55
CA PRO A 138 -24.79 22.98 2.08
C PRO A 138 -23.44 23.22 2.78
N HIS A 139 -23.32 22.80 4.05
CA HIS A 139 -22.12 22.94 4.88
C HIS A 139 -21.11 21.78 4.70
N LEU A 140 -21.50 20.73 3.97
CA LEU A 140 -20.65 19.59 3.58
C LEU A 140 -20.22 19.64 2.10
N ALA A 141 -21.00 20.31 1.24
CA ALA A 141 -20.76 20.39 -0.19
C ALA A 141 -19.37 20.98 -0.55
N ASN A 142 -18.97 22.06 0.13
CA ASN A 142 -17.71 22.77 -0.13
C ASN A 142 -16.50 22.22 0.67
N ILE A 143 -16.57 20.98 1.15
CA ILE A 143 -15.43 20.29 1.76
C ILE A 143 -14.59 19.68 0.66
N SER A 144 -13.29 20.03 0.67
CA SER A 144 -12.25 19.56 -0.25
C SER A 144 -12.66 19.48 -1.73
N PRO A 145 -13.17 20.56 -2.35
CA PRO A 145 -13.50 20.59 -3.79
C PRO A 145 -12.28 20.35 -4.71
N GLU A 146 -11.06 20.52 -4.19
CA GLU A 146 -9.78 20.27 -4.88
C GLU A 146 -9.32 18.80 -4.89
N LYS A 147 -10.00 17.91 -4.14
CA LYS A 147 -9.63 16.50 -3.98
C LYS A 147 -10.36 15.57 -4.95
N SER A 148 -9.85 14.36 -5.10
CA SER A 148 -10.57 13.29 -5.81
C SER A 148 -11.91 12.98 -5.15
N GLU A 149 -12.88 12.45 -5.90
CA GLU A 149 -14.20 12.10 -5.35
C GLU A 149 -14.10 11.10 -4.19
N HIS A 150 -13.13 10.18 -4.25
CA HIS A 150 -12.87 9.20 -3.19
C HIS A 150 -12.37 9.84 -1.89
N GLU A 151 -11.32 10.67 -1.96
CA GLU A 151 -10.83 11.45 -0.80
C GLU A 151 -11.93 12.38 -0.27
N ARG A 152 -12.61 13.10 -1.16
CA ARG A 152 -13.68 14.04 -0.81
C ARG A 152 -14.83 13.36 -0.09
N LYS A 153 -15.21 12.14 -0.48
CA LYS A 153 -16.21 11.32 0.23
C LYS A 153 -15.74 10.94 1.63
N ILE A 154 -14.47 10.53 1.81
CA ILE A 154 -13.89 10.28 3.15
C ILE A 154 -13.92 11.55 4.01
N HIS A 155 -13.60 12.70 3.41
CA HIS A 155 -13.60 14.00 4.09
C HIS A 155 -15.01 14.41 4.50
N GLN A 156 -15.99 14.27 3.60
CA GLN A 156 -17.40 14.57 3.85
C GLN A 156 -18.03 13.64 4.88
N ASN A 157 -17.70 12.34 4.89
CA ASN A 157 -18.16 11.41 5.93
C ASN A 157 -17.53 11.73 7.31
N SER A 158 -16.24 12.08 7.35
CA SER A 158 -15.56 12.49 8.59
C SER A 158 -16.16 13.78 9.15
N ALA A 159 -16.50 14.72 8.26
CA ALA A 159 -17.12 15.99 8.63
C ALA A 159 -18.60 15.89 8.94
N SER A 160 -19.38 15.01 8.30
CA SER A 160 -20.79 14.78 8.62
C SER A 160 -20.93 14.18 10.02
N SER A 161 -20.09 13.20 10.35
CA SER A 161 -19.96 12.60 11.68
C SER A 161 -19.71 13.67 12.75
N PHE A 162 -18.71 14.52 12.55
CA PHE A 162 -18.43 15.63 13.46
C PHE A 162 -19.59 16.64 13.52
N LEU A 163 -20.08 17.12 12.38
CA LEU A 163 -20.98 18.26 12.31
C LEU A 163 -22.39 17.89 12.80
N TYR A 164 -22.86 16.67 12.55
CA TYR A 164 -24.13 16.17 13.10
C TYR A 164 -24.07 16.01 14.62
N MET A 165 -22.99 15.42 15.16
CA MET A 165 -22.77 15.37 16.61
C MET A 165 -22.66 16.78 17.20
N PHE A 166 -21.88 17.67 16.59
CA PHE A 166 -21.69 19.05 17.04
C PHE A 166 -23.03 19.82 17.05
N MET A 167 -23.81 19.79 15.98
CA MET A 167 -25.10 20.49 15.92
C MET A 167 -26.17 19.88 16.85
N SER A 168 -26.08 18.57 17.15
CA SER A 168 -26.99 17.91 18.09
C SER A 168 -26.63 18.15 19.57
N LEU A 169 -25.36 18.38 19.89
CA LEU A 169 -24.85 18.52 21.26
C LEU A 169 -24.58 19.97 21.67
N ALA A 170 -24.02 20.78 20.76
CA ALA A 170 -23.61 22.15 21.03
C ALA A 170 -24.80 23.14 20.94
N ASN A 171 -24.50 24.43 20.95
CA ASN A 171 -25.45 25.51 20.75
C ASN A 171 -24.73 26.71 20.14
N GLN A 172 -25.46 27.69 19.62
CA GLN A 172 -24.89 28.87 18.97
C GLN A 172 -23.89 29.67 19.85
N LYS A 173 -23.92 29.53 21.19
CA LYS A 173 -22.96 30.20 22.11
C LYS A 173 -21.72 29.35 22.44
N PHE A 174 -21.57 28.15 21.85
CA PHE A 174 -20.43 27.26 22.06
C PHE A 174 -19.11 27.96 21.66
N PRO A 175 -18.02 27.81 22.43
CA PRO A 175 -16.76 28.48 22.15
C PRO A 175 -16.17 28.03 20.82
N GLY A 176 -15.51 28.94 20.08
CA GLY A 176 -14.73 28.56 18.91
C GLY A 176 -13.63 27.58 19.30
N CYS A 177 -13.46 26.49 18.53
CA CYS A 177 -12.57 25.39 18.88
C CYS A 177 -11.86 24.81 17.65
N VAL A 178 -10.67 24.25 17.86
CA VAL A 178 -9.94 23.45 16.86
C VAL A 178 -9.84 22.02 17.37
N TYR A 179 -10.25 21.08 16.53
CA TYR A 179 -10.21 19.64 16.75
C TYR A 179 -9.12 19.05 15.85
N THR A 180 -7.95 18.79 16.42
CA THR A 180 -6.79 18.25 15.68
C THR A 180 -6.67 16.77 15.98
N LEU A 181 -6.62 15.91 14.96
CA LEU A 181 -6.55 14.45 15.15
C LEU A 181 -5.34 13.85 14.45
N ARG A 182 -4.66 12.94 15.16
CA ARG A 182 -3.69 11.99 14.61
C ARG A 182 -4.16 10.57 14.89
N SER A 183 -3.82 9.58 14.07
CA SER A 183 -4.10 8.18 14.40
C SER A 183 -2.89 7.28 14.15
N THR A 184 -2.70 6.32 15.04
CA THR A 184 -1.73 5.22 14.88
C THR A 184 -2.39 3.96 14.34
N ILE A 185 -3.71 4.00 14.11
CA ILE A 185 -4.48 2.94 13.44
C ILE A 185 -4.33 3.08 11.90
N PRO A 186 -3.89 2.02 11.19
CA PRO A 186 -3.77 2.03 9.73
C PRO A 186 -5.10 2.34 9.01
N LEU A 187 -5.08 3.34 8.14
CA LEU A 187 -6.23 3.75 7.33
C LEU A 187 -6.66 2.63 6.37
N GLY A 188 -7.97 2.41 6.26
CA GLY A 188 -8.56 1.42 5.33
C GLY A 188 -8.43 -0.06 5.74
N ALA A 189 -7.53 -0.40 6.67
CA ALA A 189 -7.23 -1.79 7.05
C ALA A 189 -8.38 -2.56 7.75
N GLY A 190 -9.49 -1.90 8.09
CA GLY A 190 -10.64 -2.52 8.78
C GLY A 190 -10.52 -2.58 10.31
N LEU A 191 -9.49 -1.95 10.87
CA LEU A 191 -9.13 -1.95 12.30
C LEU A 191 -9.95 -0.96 13.16
N GLY A 192 -11.13 -0.53 12.70
CA GLY A 192 -12.07 0.30 13.47
C GLY A 192 -11.70 1.79 13.58
N SER A 193 -10.90 2.34 12.66
CA SER A 193 -10.42 3.73 12.73
C SER A 193 -11.55 4.78 12.73
N SER A 194 -12.64 4.56 12.00
CA SER A 194 -13.80 5.49 11.99
C SER A 194 -14.49 5.54 13.36
N ALA A 195 -14.71 4.39 13.99
CA ALA A 195 -15.28 4.30 15.32
C ALA A 195 -14.36 4.92 16.38
N SER A 196 -13.05 4.68 16.29
CA SER A 196 -12.03 5.33 17.13
C SER A 196 -12.09 6.86 17.01
N ILE A 197 -12.26 7.41 15.80
CA ILE A 197 -12.46 8.85 15.57
C ILE A 197 -13.80 9.32 16.18
N ALA A 198 -14.90 8.58 15.96
CA ALA A 198 -16.22 8.92 16.48
C ALA A 198 -16.26 8.94 18.03
N VAL A 199 -15.59 7.99 18.69
CA VAL A 199 -15.40 7.96 20.15
C VAL A 199 -14.62 9.18 20.63
N CYS A 200 -13.50 9.51 19.98
CA CYS A 200 -12.73 10.71 20.30
C CYS A 200 -13.58 11.98 20.21
N LEU A 201 -14.33 12.15 19.12
CA LEU A 201 -15.20 13.31 18.89
C LEU A 201 -16.35 13.40 19.89
N ALA A 202 -17.04 12.28 20.15
CA ALA A 202 -18.13 12.19 21.12
C ALA A 202 -17.68 12.59 22.53
N ALA A 203 -16.59 11.98 23.02
CA ALA A 203 -16.05 12.30 24.33
C ALA A 203 -15.57 13.75 24.44
N ALA A 204 -14.92 14.30 23.40
CA ALA A 204 -14.52 15.70 23.36
C ALA A 204 -15.71 16.66 23.51
N LEU A 205 -16.76 16.47 22.70
CA LEU A 205 -17.96 17.32 22.74
C LEU A 205 -18.67 17.23 24.10
N LEU A 206 -18.83 16.01 24.63
CA LEU A 206 -19.49 15.77 25.92
C LEU A 206 -18.69 16.33 27.11
N LEU A 207 -17.36 16.33 27.06
CA LEU A 207 -16.47 17.02 28.01
C LEU A 207 -16.62 18.55 27.92
N GLN A 208 -16.64 19.12 26.71
CA GLN A 208 -16.78 20.57 26.51
C GLN A 208 -18.15 21.09 26.99
N LEU A 209 -19.19 20.26 26.90
CA LEU A 209 -20.50 20.52 27.51
C LEU A 209 -20.53 20.37 29.04
N ARG A 210 -19.48 19.80 29.66
CA ARG A 210 -19.45 19.39 31.08
C ARG A 210 -20.52 18.37 31.45
N THR A 211 -20.88 17.50 30.50
CA THR A 211 -21.79 16.35 30.71
C THR A 211 -21.04 15.07 31.10
N LEU A 212 -19.71 15.12 31.01
CA LEU A 212 -18.75 14.18 31.55
C LEU A 212 -17.94 14.89 32.64
N SER A 213 -17.54 14.12 33.65
CA SER A 213 -16.53 14.52 34.64
C SER A 213 -15.15 14.48 33.98
N GLY A 214 -14.17 15.20 34.54
CA GLY A 214 -12.78 14.84 34.29
C GLY A 214 -12.48 13.48 34.94
N PRO A 215 -11.57 12.66 34.39
CA PRO A 215 -11.12 11.45 35.08
C PRO A 215 -10.52 11.82 36.43
N HIS A 216 -10.91 11.10 37.49
CA HIS A 216 -10.47 11.34 38.86
C HIS A 216 -10.24 9.99 39.56
N PRO A 217 -9.18 9.82 40.39
CA PRO A 217 -8.92 8.55 41.06
C PRO A 217 -10.11 8.05 41.90
N ASP A 218 -10.77 8.96 42.63
CA ASP A 218 -11.92 8.63 43.48
C ASP A 218 -13.27 8.49 42.72
N GLN A 219 -13.27 8.41 41.37
CA GLN A 219 -14.52 8.34 40.60
C GLN A 219 -15.23 6.99 40.83
N PRO A 220 -16.52 6.98 41.22
CA PRO A 220 -17.26 5.72 41.41
C PRO A 220 -17.34 4.89 40.11
N PRO A 221 -17.11 3.56 40.15
CA PRO A 221 -17.15 2.72 38.96
C PRO A 221 -18.48 2.79 38.18
N GLU A 222 -19.60 3.03 38.85
CA GLU A 222 -20.91 3.24 38.19
C GLU A 222 -20.98 4.57 37.43
N GLU A 223 -20.35 5.63 37.95
CA GLU A 223 -20.27 6.92 37.26
C GLU A 223 -19.37 6.80 36.02
N ALA A 224 -18.21 6.18 36.15
CA ALA A 224 -17.30 5.91 35.03
C ALA A 224 -18.00 5.08 33.93
N ARG A 225 -18.69 3.99 34.30
CA ARG A 225 -19.49 3.16 33.36
C ARG A 225 -20.59 3.96 32.67
N LEU A 226 -21.31 4.82 33.38
CA LEU A 226 -22.35 5.69 32.80
C LEU A 226 -21.77 6.72 31.82
N GLN A 227 -20.54 7.18 32.06
CA GLN A 227 -19.84 8.11 31.16
C GLN A 227 -19.31 7.42 29.90
N VAL A 228 -18.70 6.24 30.04
CA VAL A 228 -18.34 5.35 28.93
C VAL A 228 -19.56 5.04 28.06
N GLU A 229 -20.71 4.72 28.64
CA GLU A 229 -21.95 4.47 27.89
C GLU A 229 -22.51 5.73 27.17
N ARG A 230 -22.38 6.93 27.76
CA ARG A 230 -22.75 8.18 27.06
C ARG A 230 -21.87 8.43 25.84
N ILE A 231 -20.57 8.21 25.97
CA ILE A 231 -19.61 8.35 24.85
C ILE A 231 -19.95 7.34 23.75
N ASN A 232 -20.22 6.08 24.12
CA ASN A 232 -20.57 4.99 23.21
C ASN A 232 -21.81 5.30 22.37
N ARG A 233 -22.88 5.84 22.98
CA ARG A 233 -24.11 6.25 22.28
C ARG A 233 -23.86 7.33 21.23
N TRP A 234 -23.06 8.36 21.55
CA TRP A 234 -22.76 9.43 20.60
C TRP A 234 -21.75 8.99 19.54
N ALA A 235 -20.80 8.11 19.88
CA ALA A 235 -19.92 7.47 18.90
C ALA A 235 -20.70 6.61 17.89
N PHE A 236 -21.76 5.93 18.32
CA PHE A 236 -22.67 5.20 17.43
C PHE A 236 -23.40 6.14 16.45
N VAL A 237 -23.82 7.34 16.88
CA VAL A 237 -24.34 8.39 15.97
C VAL A 237 -23.27 8.84 14.97
N GLY A 238 -22.02 9.01 15.43
CA GLY A 238 -20.89 9.32 14.58
C GLY A 238 -20.63 8.25 13.50
N GLU A 239 -20.74 6.97 13.86
CA GLU A 239 -20.62 5.83 12.92
C GLU A 239 -21.82 5.72 11.96
N MET A 240 -23.05 6.02 12.42
CA MET A 240 -24.23 6.09 11.54
C MET A 240 -24.07 7.15 10.44
N CYS A 241 -23.42 8.29 10.75
CA CYS A 241 -23.13 9.33 9.76
C CYS A 241 -22.08 8.91 8.70
N ILE A 242 -21.27 7.87 8.97
CA ILE A 242 -20.20 7.38 8.09
C ILE A 242 -20.63 6.14 7.29
N HIS A 243 -21.32 5.19 7.95
CA HIS A 243 -21.65 3.87 7.40
C HIS A 243 -23.16 3.62 7.23
N GLY A 244 -24.02 4.52 7.67
CA GLY A 244 -25.49 4.39 7.63
C GLY A 244 -26.03 3.45 8.71
N ASN A 245 -25.70 2.16 8.64
CA ASN A 245 -26.22 1.11 9.52
C ASN A 245 -25.08 0.28 10.16
N PRO A 246 -24.28 0.87 11.07
CA PRO A 246 -23.21 0.19 11.79
C PRO A 246 -23.75 -0.89 12.76
N SER A 247 -22.91 -1.87 13.09
CA SER A 247 -23.27 -2.97 13.99
C SER A 247 -23.33 -2.58 15.47
N GLY A 248 -22.65 -1.51 15.86
CA GLY A 248 -22.41 -1.14 17.27
C GLY A 248 -21.15 -1.76 17.88
N VAL A 249 -20.50 -2.73 17.22
CA VAL A 249 -19.30 -3.41 17.74
C VAL A 249 -18.13 -2.44 17.85
N ASP A 250 -17.79 -1.79 16.73
CA ASP A 250 -16.54 -1.05 16.58
C ASP A 250 -16.46 0.14 17.56
N ASN A 251 -17.57 0.86 17.76
CA ASN A 251 -17.67 1.93 18.75
C ASN A 251 -17.75 1.41 20.19
N ALA A 252 -18.40 0.27 20.47
CA ALA A 252 -18.43 -0.29 21.81
C ALA A 252 -17.01 -0.68 22.28
N VAL A 253 -16.25 -1.39 21.45
CA VAL A 253 -14.85 -1.76 21.73
C VAL A 253 -13.96 -0.52 21.85
N ALA A 254 -14.07 0.44 20.92
CA ALA A 254 -13.27 1.67 20.97
C ALA A 254 -13.61 2.57 22.19
N THR A 255 -14.81 2.44 22.78
CA THR A 255 -15.17 3.19 23.99
C THR A 255 -14.81 2.44 25.27
N GLN A 256 -15.10 1.14 25.36
CA GLN A 256 -14.94 0.34 26.58
C GLN A 256 -13.51 -0.18 26.75
N GLY A 257 -12.80 -0.47 25.66
CA GLY A 257 -11.51 -1.16 25.69
C GLY A 257 -11.64 -2.66 25.90
N LYS A 258 -10.52 -3.28 26.33
CA LYS A 258 -10.42 -4.69 26.68
C LYS A 258 -11.04 -5.58 25.59
N ALA A 259 -12.10 -6.34 25.89
CA ALA A 259 -12.88 -7.04 24.87
C ALA A 259 -14.39 -7.00 25.14
N VAL A 260 -15.19 -7.27 24.10
CA VAL A 260 -16.63 -7.49 24.21
C VAL A 260 -17.03 -8.77 23.49
N VAL A 261 -17.94 -9.53 24.11
CA VAL A 261 -18.73 -10.56 23.43
C VAL A 261 -19.98 -9.89 22.87
N PHE A 262 -20.13 -9.92 21.55
CA PHE A 262 -21.27 -9.35 20.83
C PHE A 262 -22.12 -10.46 20.21
N GLN A 263 -23.45 -10.33 20.25
CA GLN A 263 -24.38 -11.23 19.56
C GLN A 263 -25.63 -10.48 19.10
N ARG A 264 -26.07 -10.72 17.85
CA ARG A 264 -27.30 -10.14 17.27
C ARG A 264 -28.22 -11.21 16.70
N THR A 265 -29.07 -11.79 17.55
CA THR A 265 -30.07 -12.79 17.17
C THR A 265 -31.31 -12.19 16.49
N ASP A 266 -31.60 -10.91 16.75
CA ASP A 266 -32.73 -10.17 16.21
C ASP A 266 -32.25 -8.82 15.67
N TYR A 267 -32.55 -8.53 14.40
CA TYR A 267 -32.14 -7.28 13.76
C TYR A 267 -33.05 -6.10 14.11
N THR A 268 -34.27 -6.34 14.60
CA THR A 268 -35.22 -5.31 15.05
C THR A 268 -34.91 -4.75 16.43
N LYS A 269 -34.02 -5.42 17.19
CA LYS A 269 -33.59 -5.04 18.54
C LYS A 269 -32.13 -4.57 18.56
N PRO A 270 -31.71 -3.80 19.59
CA PRO A 270 -30.30 -3.61 19.89
C PRO A 270 -29.59 -4.95 20.08
N PRO A 271 -28.32 -5.08 19.65
CA PRO A 271 -27.54 -6.29 19.87
C PRO A 271 -27.20 -6.48 21.36
N ALA A 272 -26.99 -7.73 21.76
CA ALA A 272 -26.42 -8.04 23.07
C ALA A 272 -24.91 -7.78 23.05
N VAL A 273 -24.43 -7.01 24.04
CA VAL A 273 -23.01 -6.72 24.25
C VAL A 273 -22.66 -7.01 25.69
N LYS A 274 -21.83 -8.03 25.93
CA LYS A 274 -21.26 -8.36 27.25
C LYS A 274 -19.78 -7.94 27.24
N PRO A 275 -19.38 -6.91 28.02
CA PRO A 275 -17.97 -6.59 28.20
C PRO A 275 -17.23 -7.72 28.92
N LEU A 276 -15.96 -7.92 28.57
CA LEU A 276 -14.98 -8.70 29.31
C LEU A 276 -13.99 -7.68 29.91
N TRP A 277 -14.31 -7.18 31.10
CA TRP A 277 -13.55 -6.12 31.77
C TRP A 277 -12.13 -6.58 32.14
N ASP A 278 -12.01 -7.85 32.48
CA ASP A 278 -10.80 -8.49 32.99
C ASP A 278 -10.04 -9.22 31.86
N PHE A 279 -10.33 -8.89 30.60
CA PHE A 279 -9.63 -9.45 29.44
C PHE A 279 -8.15 -8.99 29.46
N PRO A 280 -7.19 -9.92 29.45
CA PRO A 280 -5.77 -9.64 29.63
C PRO A 280 -5.14 -8.99 28.40
N GLU A 281 -3.96 -8.42 28.60
CA GLU A 281 -3.16 -7.84 27.52
C GLU A 281 -2.27 -8.91 26.86
N LEU A 282 -2.51 -9.17 25.57
CA LEU A 282 -1.90 -10.27 24.81
C LEU A 282 -1.02 -9.74 23.65
N PRO A 283 0.18 -10.30 23.44
CA PRO A 283 1.09 -9.85 22.37
C PRO A 283 0.57 -10.24 20.98
N LEU A 284 0.38 -9.25 20.10
CA LEU A 284 -0.31 -9.43 18.83
C LEU A 284 0.47 -8.84 17.64
N LEU A 285 0.81 -9.68 16.68
CA LEU A 285 1.27 -9.25 15.37
C LEU A 285 0.07 -9.16 14.40
N ILE A 286 -0.16 -7.99 13.82
CA ILE A 286 -1.14 -7.76 12.76
C ILE A 286 -0.40 -7.63 11.43
N VAL A 287 -0.91 -8.29 10.39
CA VAL A 287 -0.30 -8.21 9.05
C VAL A 287 -1.37 -7.89 8.01
N ASP A 288 -1.23 -6.75 7.35
CA ASP A 288 -2.05 -6.32 6.22
C ASP A 288 -1.50 -6.94 4.92
N THR A 289 -2.34 -7.73 4.24
CA THR A 289 -2.04 -8.37 2.95
C THR A 289 -1.82 -7.38 1.81
N LYS A 290 -2.24 -6.11 1.95
CA LYS A 290 -2.42 -5.13 0.87
C LYS A 290 -3.36 -5.59 -0.26
N GLN A 291 -4.08 -6.68 -0.06
CA GLN A 291 -5.09 -7.18 -1.00
C GLN A 291 -6.39 -6.38 -0.84
N PRO A 292 -6.87 -5.67 -1.88
CA PRO A 292 -8.19 -5.07 -1.88
C PRO A 292 -9.27 -6.14 -1.73
N LYS A 293 -10.27 -5.87 -0.88
CA LYS A 293 -11.39 -6.78 -0.58
C LYS A 293 -12.71 -6.03 -0.47
N SER A 294 -13.81 -6.70 -0.78
CA SER A 294 -15.17 -6.17 -0.57
C SER A 294 -15.87 -6.93 0.56
N THR A 295 -16.06 -6.26 1.71
CA THR A 295 -16.79 -6.84 2.86
C THR A 295 -18.21 -7.27 2.46
N HIS A 296 -18.88 -6.49 1.60
CA HIS A 296 -20.21 -6.85 1.08
C HIS A 296 -20.17 -8.12 0.21
N HIS A 297 -19.12 -8.30 -0.60
CA HIS A 297 -18.98 -9.50 -1.42
C HIS A 297 -18.82 -10.76 -0.55
N GLU A 298 -17.89 -10.75 0.42
CA GLU A 298 -17.63 -11.92 1.26
C GLU A 298 -18.83 -12.28 2.15
N VAL A 299 -19.54 -11.28 2.71
CA VAL A 299 -20.77 -11.55 3.49
C VAL A 299 -21.88 -12.12 2.60
N ALA A 300 -22.09 -11.58 1.39
CA ALA A 300 -23.07 -12.12 0.44
C ALA A 300 -22.70 -13.52 -0.08
N LYS A 301 -21.40 -13.84 -0.17
CA LYS A 301 -20.84 -15.14 -0.55
C LYS A 301 -21.14 -16.20 0.52
N VAL A 302 -20.90 -15.89 1.81
CA VAL A 302 -21.30 -16.79 2.92
C VAL A 302 -22.82 -16.94 3.00
N GLY A 303 -23.57 -15.86 2.79
CA GLY A 303 -25.04 -15.90 2.70
C GLY A 303 -25.54 -16.91 1.64
N ARG A 304 -25.10 -16.77 0.39
CA ARG A 304 -25.45 -17.71 -0.70
C ARG A 304 -24.99 -19.14 -0.42
N LEU A 305 -23.80 -19.33 0.17
CA LEU A 305 -23.30 -20.66 0.54
C LEU A 305 -24.20 -21.31 1.61
N LYS A 306 -24.69 -20.52 2.57
CA LYS A 306 -25.64 -20.97 3.59
C LYS A 306 -27.03 -21.29 3.01
N GLU A 307 -27.49 -20.52 2.03
CA GLU A 307 -28.75 -20.78 1.32
C GLU A 307 -28.68 -22.08 0.50
N ALA A 308 -27.56 -22.33 -0.18
CA ALA A 308 -27.33 -23.56 -0.95
C ALA A 308 -27.13 -24.80 -0.06
N HIS A 309 -26.43 -24.67 1.07
CA HIS A 309 -26.01 -25.79 1.92
C HIS A 309 -26.31 -25.58 3.42
N PRO A 310 -27.59 -25.35 3.81
CA PRO A 310 -27.94 -24.81 5.12
C PRO A 310 -27.56 -25.69 6.31
N LYS A 311 -27.61 -27.02 6.17
CA LYS A 311 -27.18 -27.94 7.24
C LYS A 311 -25.66 -27.96 7.43
N LEU A 312 -24.90 -27.93 6.34
CA LEU A 312 -23.44 -27.98 6.37
C LEU A 312 -22.88 -26.65 6.90
N VAL A 313 -23.29 -25.54 6.29
CA VAL A 313 -22.86 -24.19 6.70
C VAL A 313 -23.40 -23.83 8.07
N GLY A 314 -24.64 -24.22 8.41
CA GLY A 314 -25.16 -24.13 9.77
C GLY A 314 -24.24 -24.82 10.79
N SER A 315 -23.80 -26.04 10.51
CA SER A 315 -22.87 -26.78 11.38
C SER A 315 -21.49 -26.10 11.53
N ILE A 316 -20.98 -25.46 10.47
CA ILE A 316 -19.74 -24.67 10.52
C ILE A 316 -19.93 -23.43 11.40
N LEU A 317 -21.04 -22.71 11.24
CA LEU A 317 -21.38 -21.53 12.05
C LEU A 317 -21.64 -21.90 13.52
N ASP A 318 -22.23 -23.07 13.80
CA ASP A 318 -22.38 -23.64 15.15
C ASP A 318 -21.02 -24.02 15.76
N ALA A 319 -20.05 -24.46 14.95
CA ALA A 319 -18.69 -24.71 15.42
C ALA A 319 -17.94 -23.39 15.74
N MET A 320 -18.07 -22.36 14.91
CA MET A 320 -17.50 -21.03 15.18
C MET A 320 -18.08 -20.40 16.45
N ASP A 321 -19.38 -20.56 16.68
CA ASP A 321 -20.09 -20.11 17.89
C ASP A 321 -19.54 -20.79 19.14
N LYS A 322 -19.34 -22.12 19.10
CA LYS A 322 -18.70 -22.88 20.18
C LYS A 322 -17.26 -22.45 20.42
N VAL A 323 -16.44 -22.31 19.38
CA VAL A 323 -15.05 -21.84 19.49
C VAL A 323 -15.00 -20.44 20.14
N THR A 324 -15.92 -19.56 19.78
CA THR A 324 -16.05 -18.22 20.38
C THR A 324 -16.44 -18.30 21.87
N GLN A 325 -17.39 -19.17 22.23
CA GLN A 325 -17.82 -19.36 23.61
C GLN A 325 -16.74 -20.02 24.49
N THR A 326 -16.01 -20.99 23.95
CA THR A 326 -14.84 -21.60 24.63
C THR A 326 -13.72 -20.57 24.82
N ALA A 327 -13.39 -19.77 23.80
CA ALA A 327 -12.40 -18.71 23.94
C ALA A 327 -12.79 -17.67 25.00
N ALA A 328 -14.06 -17.25 25.04
CA ALA A 328 -14.58 -16.35 26.07
C ALA A 328 -14.50 -16.95 27.48
N ALA A 329 -14.70 -18.27 27.62
CA ALA A 329 -14.57 -18.95 28.91
C ALA A 329 -13.09 -19.08 29.34
N THR A 330 -12.21 -19.53 28.43
CA THR A 330 -10.77 -19.72 28.71
C THR A 330 -10.05 -18.41 29.04
N ILE A 331 -10.42 -17.29 28.42
CA ILE A 331 -9.80 -15.98 28.68
C ILE A 331 -10.43 -15.25 29.89
N SER A 332 -11.51 -15.80 30.46
CA SER A 332 -12.15 -15.33 31.71
C SER A 332 -12.13 -16.42 32.78
N ASP A 333 -11.09 -17.24 32.76
CA ASP A 333 -10.76 -18.24 33.78
C ASP A 333 -9.77 -17.62 34.77
N ASP A 334 -9.96 -17.83 36.08
CA ASP A 334 -9.08 -17.24 37.11
C ASP A 334 -7.65 -17.82 37.05
N ASP A 335 -7.49 -19.01 36.45
CA ASP A 335 -6.20 -19.68 36.18
C ASP A 335 -5.56 -19.23 34.83
N PHE A 336 -6.07 -18.19 34.14
CA PHE A 336 -5.50 -17.70 32.89
C PHE A 336 -4.33 -16.73 33.11
N ASP A 337 -3.14 -17.14 32.68
CA ASP A 337 -1.91 -16.34 32.67
C ASP A 337 -1.59 -15.89 31.22
N ASN A 338 -1.21 -14.62 31.04
CA ASN A 338 -0.91 -14.02 29.73
C ASN A 338 0.57 -14.03 29.33
N GLU A 339 1.47 -14.46 30.22
CA GLU A 339 2.88 -14.76 29.95
C GLU A 339 3.09 -16.28 29.77
N ASP A 340 2.26 -17.13 30.38
CA ASP A 340 2.28 -18.60 30.24
C ASP A 340 2.01 -19.10 28.81
N TYR A 341 2.93 -19.93 28.32
CA TYR A 341 2.80 -20.62 27.04
C TYR A 341 1.55 -21.51 26.94
N GLU A 342 1.19 -22.25 28.00
CA GLU A 342 0.07 -23.21 27.92
C GLU A 342 -1.29 -22.52 27.87
N SER A 343 -1.45 -21.40 28.59
CA SER A 343 -2.65 -20.56 28.56
C SER A 343 -2.80 -19.84 27.23
N LEU A 344 -1.71 -19.27 26.70
CA LEU A 344 -1.66 -18.74 25.33
C LEU A 344 -1.94 -19.82 24.27
N ARG A 345 -1.43 -21.04 24.44
CA ARG A 345 -1.66 -22.18 23.51
C ARG A 345 -3.14 -22.54 23.42
N LYS A 346 -3.88 -22.59 24.53
CA LYS A 346 -5.34 -22.87 24.52
C LYS A 346 -6.09 -21.90 23.59
N VAL A 347 -5.75 -20.61 23.64
CA VAL A 347 -6.37 -19.57 22.80
C VAL A 347 -5.86 -19.63 21.35
N GLY A 348 -4.56 -19.86 21.16
CA GLY A 348 -3.95 -19.99 19.84
C GLY A 348 -4.49 -21.16 19.02
N GLU A 349 -4.70 -22.32 19.64
CA GLU A 349 -5.33 -23.48 18.98
C GLU A 349 -6.77 -23.18 18.54
N LEU A 350 -7.55 -22.47 19.37
CA LEU A 350 -8.88 -21.98 19.00
C LEU A 350 -8.81 -20.99 17.82
N MET A 351 -7.79 -20.12 17.75
CA MET A 351 -7.58 -19.22 16.62
C MET A 351 -7.30 -20.00 15.32
N THR A 352 -6.44 -21.02 15.37
CA THR A 352 -6.17 -21.91 14.22
C THR A 352 -7.41 -22.68 13.78
N ILE A 353 -8.22 -23.19 14.72
CA ILE A 353 -9.50 -23.86 14.41
C ILE A 353 -10.48 -22.89 13.75
N ASN A 354 -10.67 -21.68 14.29
CA ASN A 354 -11.55 -20.68 13.69
C ASN A 354 -11.09 -20.30 12.28
N HIS A 355 -9.77 -20.21 12.04
CA HIS A 355 -9.24 -19.97 10.70
C HIS A 355 -9.59 -21.10 9.72
N GLY A 356 -9.45 -22.37 10.12
CA GLY A 356 -9.89 -23.51 9.29
C GLY A 356 -11.38 -23.49 8.96
N LEU A 357 -12.23 -23.03 9.89
CA LEU A 357 -13.66 -22.83 9.67
C LEU A 357 -13.93 -21.68 8.69
N LEU A 358 -13.17 -20.58 8.77
CA LEU A 358 -13.24 -19.44 7.84
C LEU A 358 -12.75 -19.81 6.42
N VAL A 359 -11.70 -20.63 6.30
CA VAL A 359 -11.29 -21.25 5.03
C VAL A 359 -12.42 -22.12 4.47
N SER A 360 -13.09 -22.90 5.31
CA SER A 360 -14.23 -23.76 4.92
C SER A 360 -15.48 -22.98 4.49
N LEU A 361 -15.66 -21.74 4.96
CA LEU A 361 -16.68 -20.80 4.43
C LEU A 361 -16.24 -20.13 3.11
N GLY A 362 -15.04 -20.40 2.63
CA GLY A 362 -14.50 -19.85 1.38
C GLY A 362 -14.06 -18.39 1.47
N VAL A 363 -13.92 -17.82 2.68
CA VAL A 363 -13.60 -16.39 2.88
C VAL A 363 -12.12 -16.12 3.14
N SER A 364 -11.23 -17.11 3.06
CA SER A 364 -9.79 -16.84 3.06
C SER A 364 -9.26 -16.44 1.67
N HIS A 365 -7.96 -16.16 1.57
CA HIS A 365 -7.27 -15.71 0.37
C HIS A 365 -5.82 -16.25 0.37
N PRO A 366 -5.19 -16.55 -0.77
CA PRO A 366 -3.82 -17.07 -0.79
C PRO A 366 -2.80 -16.21 -0.04
N ARG A 367 -2.92 -14.87 -0.06
CA ARG A 367 -2.08 -13.97 0.74
C ARG A 367 -2.34 -14.03 2.26
N LEU A 368 -3.51 -14.52 2.72
CA LEU A 368 -3.77 -14.79 4.14
C LEU A 368 -3.15 -16.13 4.56
N GLU A 369 -3.35 -17.18 3.76
CA GLU A 369 -2.73 -18.49 4.00
C GLU A 369 -1.20 -18.39 4.00
N ARG A 370 -0.62 -17.54 3.14
CA ARG A 370 0.83 -17.32 3.07
C ARG A 370 1.41 -16.65 4.32
N ILE A 371 0.73 -15.64 4.91
CA ILE A 371 1.17 -15.06 6.19
C ILE A 371 1.16 -16.14 7.28
N ARG A 372 0.09 -16.94 7.32
CA ARG A 372 -0.01 -18.05 8.26
C ARG A 372 1.09 -19.09 8.04
N GLU A 373 1.35 -19.49 6.80
CA GLU A 373 2.42 -20.44 6.45
C GLU A 373 3.78 -19.95 6.99
N LEU A 374 4.11 -18.68 6.78
CA LEU A 374 5.37 -18.08 7.27
C LEU A 374 5.46 -18.09 8.81
N VAL A 375 4.38 -17.72 9.51
CA VAL A 375 4.31 -17.74 10.98
C VAL A 375 4.36 -19.16 11.55
N ASP A 376 3.58 -20.08 10.98
CA ASP A 376 3.51 -21.48 11.39
C ASP A 376 4.86 -22.18 11.14
N HIS A 377 5.55 -21.90 10.02
CA HIS A 377 6.86 -22.47 9.66
C HIS A 377 7.99 -22.04 10.60
N GLU A 378 8.10 -20.74 10.91
CA GLU A 378 9.06 -20.27 11.92
C GLU A 378 8.60 -20.61 13.35
N GLY A 379 7.33 -20.99 13.52
CA GLY A 379 6.72 -21.38 14.79
C GLY A 379 6.43 -20.19 15.72
N ILE A 380 6.31 -18.97 15.19
CA ILE A 380 6.28 -17.69 15.91
C ILE A 380 4.99 -17.48 16.74
N GLY A 381 3.86 -18.03 16.30
CA GLY A 381 2.57 -17.78 16.94
C GLY A 381 1.44 -18.62 16.34
N TRP A 382 0.21 -18.18 16.53
CA TRP A 382 -0.99 -18.78 15.93
C TRP A 382 -1.75 -17.73 15.12
N THR A 383 -1.83 -17.94 13.80
CA THR A 383 -2.39 -16.95 12.85
C THR A 383 -3.79 -17.28 12.37
N LYS A 384 -4.62 -16.24 12.22
CA LYS A 384 -5.93 -16.28 11.55
C LYS A 384 -6.22 -14.97 10.82
N LEU A 385 -7.08 -14.99 9.82
CA LEU A 385 -7.65 -13.77 9.25
C LEU A 385 -8.51 -13.00 10.29
N THR A 386 -8.70 -11.69 10.11
CA THR A 386 -9.66 -10.90 10.91
C THR A 386 -10.62 -10.09 10.03
N GLY A 387 -11.84 -9.89 10.51
CA GLY A 387 -12.90 -9.24 9.75
C GLY A 387 -13.37 -10.09 8.56
N ALA A 388 -13.65 -9.44 7.42
CA ALA A 388 -14.38 -10.05 6.31
C ALA A 388 -13.64 -11.16 5.54
N GLY A 389 -12.31 -11.24 5.63
CA GLY A 389 -11.51 -12.11 4.77
C GLY A 389 -11.44 -11.61 3.31
N GLY A 390 -11.08 -12.49 2.37
CA GLY A 390 -10.85 -12.17 0.95
C GLY A 390 -9.62 -11.28 0.68
N GLY A 391 -8.76 -11.09 1.69
CA GLY A 391 -7.72 -10.06 1.74
C GLY A 391 -7.77 -9.33 3.09
N GLY A 392 -7.32 -8.07 3.15
CA GLY A 392 -7.24 -7.31 4.40
C GLY A 392 -6.19 -7.87 5.36
N CYS A 393 -6.48 -7.91 6.66
CA CYS A 393 -5.50 -8.28 7.69
C CYS A 393 -5.66 -9.70 8.23
N SER A 394 -4.54 -10.30 8.63
CA SER A 394 -4.47 -11.37 9.62
C SER A 394 -4.06 -10.82 10.99
N ILE A 395 -4.35 -11.60 12.02
CA ILE A 395 -3.87 -11.44 13.39
C ILE A 395 -3.13 -12.71 13.81
N THR A 396 -2.04 -12.54 14.54
CA THR A 396 -1.19 -13.59 15.07
C THR A 396 -1.02 -13.36 16.56
N LEU A 397 -1.53 -14.29 17.37
CA LEU A 397 -1.17 -14.35 18.79
C LEU A 397 0.27 -14.84 18.87
N MET A 398 1.18 -14.02 19.38
CA MET A 398 2.60 -14.38 19.48
C MET A 398 2.82 -15.31 20.68
N LYS A 399 3.81 -16.19 20.57
CA LYS A 399 4.28 -16.99 21.71
C LYS A 399 5.17 -16.15 22.63
N PRO A 400 5.34 -16.54 23.91
CA PRO A 400 6.43 -16.04 24.73
C PRO A 400 7.79 -16.41 24.13
N ASP A 401 8.82 -15.66 24.48
CA ASP A 401 10.24 -15.90 24.16
C ASP A 401 10.59 -16.17 22.68
N VAL A 402 9.80 -15.66 21.72
CA VAL A 402 10.12 -15.79 20.29
C VAL A 402 11.46 -15.11 19.99
N PRO A 403 12.49 -15.85 19.51
CA PRO A 403 13.80 -15.27 19.25
C PRO A 403 13.73 -14.15 18.21
N ARG A 404 14.33 -12.99 18.52
CA ARG A 404 14.29 -11.80 17.64
C ARG A 404 14.74 -12.08 16.21
N SER A 405 15.72 -12.97 16.02
CA SER A 405 16.18 -13.42 14.69
C SER A 405 15.14 -14.16 13.84
N LYS A 406 14.11 -14.76 14.46
CA LYS A 406 12.94 -15.31 13.74
C LYS A 406 11.96 -14.20 13.35
N LEU A 407 11.76 -13.21 14.23
CA LEU A 407 10.96 -12.02 13.90
C LEU A 407 11.62 -11.28 12.74
N ASP A 408 12.89 -10.88 12.83
CA ASP A 408 13.62 -10.17 11.77
C ASP A 408 13.57 -10.90 10.41
N LYS A 409 13.58 -12.24 10.42
CA LYS A 409 13.41 -13.07 9.22
C LYS A 409 11.98 -13.02 8.67
N LEU A 410 10.95 -13.19 9.51
CA LEU A 410 9.54 -13.04 9.12
C LEU A 410 9.28 -11.64 8.58
N GLU A 411 9.74 -10.60 9.27
CA GLU A 411 9.60 -9.20 8.87
C GLU A 411 10.17 -8.96 7.47
N LYS A 412 11.39 -9.43 7.21
CA LYS A 412 12.01 -9.35 5.89
C LYS A 412 11.17 -10.08 4.82
N GLN A 413 10.67 -11.27 5.10
CA GLN A 413 9.83 -12.02 4.15
C GLN A 413 8.49 -11.31 3.89
N LEU A 414 7.92 -10.67 4.93
CA LEU A 414 6.71 -9.86 4.80
C LEU A 414 6.96 -8.61 3.94
N GLU A 415 8.09 -7.93 4.10
CA GLU A 415 8.48 -6.79 3.26
C GLU A 415 8.75 -7.21 1.81
N GLU A 416 9.50 -8.31 1.59
CA GLU A 416 9.82 -8.85 0.26
C GLU A 416 8.56 -9.29 -0.52
N GLU A 417 7.54 -9.82 0.16
CA GLU A 417 6.25 -10.19 -0.46
C GLU A 417 5.18 -9.08 -0.41
N GLY A 418 5.53 -7.85 -0.03
CA GLY A 418 4.67 -6.67 -0.12
C GLY A 418 3.54 -6.59 0.92
N TYR A 419 3.73 -7.17 2.10
CA TYR A 419 2.84 -7.04 3.26
C TYR A 419 3.18 -5.78 4.08
N ALA A 420 2.31 -5.40 5.02
CA ALA A 420 2.67 -4.45 6.08
C ALA A 420 2.40 -5.04 7.46
N LYS A 421 3.43 -5.08 8.31
CA LYS A 421 3.36 -5.51 9.72
C LYS A 421 2.93 -4.37 10.65
N PHE A 422 2.26 -4.71 11.74
CA PHE A 422 2.04 -3.85 12.90
C PHE A 422 2.10 -4.72 14.17
N GLU A 423 3.15 -4.56 14.98
CA GLU A 423 3.23 -5.16 16.31
C GLU A 423 2.41 -4.32 17.28
N THR A 424 1.59 -4.95 18.12
CA THR A 424 0.69 -4.26 19.05
C THR A 424 0.26 -5.19 20.19
N THR A 425 -0.52 -4.67 21.15
CA THR A 425 -1.13 -5.46 22.22
C THR A 425 -2.64 -5.52 21.99
N LEU A 426 -3.20 -6.72 22.15
CA LEU A 426 -4.65 -6.97 22.17
C LEU A 426 -5.15 -6.85 23.61
N GLY A 427 -6.36 -6.30 23.82
CA GLY A 427 -6.90 -6.09 25.16
C GLY A 427 -6.56 -4.72 25.77
N SER A 428 -6.22 -3.73 24.95
CA SER A 428 -5.86 -2.38 25.43
C SER A 428 -7.04 -1.60 26.03
N ASP A 429 -6.77 -0.64 26.91
CA ASP A 429 -7.80 0.23 27.51
C ASP A 429 -8.59 1.08 26.51
N GLY A 430 -9.83 1.43 26.90
CA GLY A 430 -10.85 2.10 26.08
C GLY A 430 -10.61 3.60 25.87
N VAL A 431 -11.66 4.41 25.93
CA VAL A 431 -11.54 5.86 25.78
C VAL A 431 -10.74 6.47 26.93
N GLY A 432 -9.63 7.13 26.61
CA GLY A 432 -8.73 7.77 27.57
C GLY A 432 -8.70 9.29 27.41
N VAL A 433 -8.64 10.03 28.52
CA VAL A 433 -8.67 11.50 28.54
C VAL A 433 -7.49 12.05 29.33
N LEU A 434 -6.69 12.91 28.72
CA LEU A 434 -5.59 13.64 29.36
C LEU A 434 -6.00 15.11 29.54
N TRP A 435 -6.27 15.49 30.80
CA TRP A 435 -6.83 16.78 31.18
C TRP A 435 -6.09 17.39 32.38
N PRO A 436 -5.45 18.58 32.25
CA PRO A 436 -5.09 19.23 30.99
C PRO A 436 -4.11 18.39 30.18
N ALA A 437 -3.93 18.71 28.90
CA ALA A 437 -2.92 18.07 28.04
C ALA A 437 -1.51 18.51 28.47
N VAL A 438 -0.94 17.79 29.45
CA VAL A 438 0.36 18.07 30.08
C VAL A 438 1.09 16.74 30.31
N LEU A 439 2.38 16.67 29.95
CA LEU A 439 3.28 15.55 30.29
C LEU A 439 3.77 15.74 31.73
N ARG A 440 3.72 14.67 32.53
CA ARG A 440 4.01 14.67 33.98
C ARG A 440 3.10 15.60 34.80
N ASN A 441 1.85 15.19 34.97
CA ASN A 441 0.99 15.71 36.04
C ASN A 441 1.35 14.96 37.33
N GLY A 442 2.37 15.45 38.03
CA GLY A 442 3.15 14.69 39.01
C GLY A 442 2.34 13.95 40.08
N MET A 443 2.77 12.71 40.33
CA MET A 443 2.77 12.15 41.67
C MET A 443 4.23 12.12 42.15
N ASP A 444 4.43 12.69 43.33
CA ASP A 444 5.59 12.68 44.23
C ASP A 444 6.96 13.28 43.79
N ASP A 445 7.43 13.22 42.53
CA ASP A 445 8.86 13.52 42.21
C ASP A 445 9.21 14.75 41.32
N ASP A 446 8.26 15.52 40.74
CA ASP A 446 8.57 16.65 39.82
C ASP A 446 8.43 18.06 40.46
N GLU A 447 9.54 18.70 40.87
CA GLU A 447 9.54 20.12 41.29
C GLU A 447 9.41 21.14 40.13
N GLU A 448 9.87 20.81 38.90
CA GLU A 448 9.62 21.63 37.69
C GLU A 448 8.32 21.16 36.99
N GLY A 449 7.18 21.78 37.36
CA GLY A 449 5.85 21.39 36.89
C GLY A 449 5.68 21.14 35.37
N GLY A 450 4.90 20.11 35.05
CA GLY A 450 4.87 19.38 33.78
C GLY A 450 4.74 20.17 32.46
N MET A 451 5.17 19.51 31.37
CA MET A 451 5.25 20.12 30.05
C MET A 451 3.92 20.10 29.29
N GLU A 452 3.31 21.28 29.10
CA GLU A 452 2.11 21.45 28.27
C GLU A 452 2.29 20.89 26.85
N ILE A 453 1.28 20.12 26.43
CA ILE A 453 1.17 19.41 25.16
C ILE A 453 0.28 20.22 24.20
N ASP A 454 0.72 21.45 23.91
CA ASP A 454 -0.06 22.44 23.16
C ASP A 454 -0.25 22.09 21.66
N VAL A 455 -1.09 22.87 20.95
CA VAL A 455 -1.31 22.69 19.50
C VAL A 455 -0.07 22.95 18.68
N GLU A 456 0.76 23.94 18.99
CA GLU A 456 1.99 24.20 18.25
C GLU A 456 2.95 23.01 18.38
N LYS A 457 3.10 22.43 19.58
CA LYS A 457 3.76 21.14 19.80
C LYS A 457 3.06 20.04 19.00
N PHE A 458 1.72 19.98 19.06
CA PHE A 458 0.85 19.18 18.19
C PHE A 458 0.77 19.66 16.73
N LEU A 459 1.84 20.32 16.25
CA LEU A 459 2.03 20.76 14.87
C LEU A 459 3.50 20.57 14.39
N LYS A 460 4.14 19.40 14.69
CA LYS A 460 5.24 18.74 13.92
C LYS A 460 5.14 17.19 14.00
N ALA A 461 5.46 16.30 13.03
CA ALA A 461 5.34 14.80 13.12
C ALA A 461 6.49 13.88 12.60
N PRO A 462 6.87 12.80 13.34
CA PRO A 462 7.64 11.67 12.81
C PRO A 462 6.76 10.39 12.75
N GLY A 463 5.64 10.44 12.01
CA GLY A 463 4.74 9.27 11.94
C GLY A 463 4.00 8.98 13.26
N ILE A 464 4.15 7.74 13.75
CA ILE A 464 3.39 7.10 14.84
C ILE A 464 4.11 7.19 16.19
N GLU A 465 5.35 6.68 16.26
CA GLU A 465 6.14 6.56 17.49
C GLU A 465 6.27 7.89 18.25
N GLY A 466 6.52 8.99 17.52
CA GLY A 466 6.60 10.34 18.11
C GLY A 466 5.26 11.04 18.33
N VAL A 467 4.14 10.32 18.26
CA VAL A 467 2.89 10.64 18.95
C VAL A 467 2.84 9.89 20.28
N GLU A 468 3.20 8.62 20.31
CA GLU A 468 3.11 7.72 21.48
C GLU A 468 4.15 8.04 22.57
N GLN A 469 5.42 8.26 22.19
CA GLN A 469 6.52 8.70 23.08
C GLN A 469 6.18 9.95 23.93
N LEU A 470 5.20 10.74 23.50
CA LEU A 470 4.95 12.06 24.08
C LEU A 470 3.50 12.34 24.48
N VAL A 471 2.59 11.40 24.23
CA VAL A 471 1.46 11.20 25.14
C VAL A 471 1.89 10.36 26.36
N GLY A 472 3.14 9.87 26.39
CA GLY A 472 3.76 9.23 27.55
C GLY A 472 3.53 7.71 27.62
N VAL A 473 3.36 7.05 26.48
CA VAL A 473 2.87 5.65 26.41
C VAL A 473 3.98 4.59 26.55
N GLN A 474 5.26 4.98 26.59
CA GLN A 474 6.35 4.04 26.86
C GLN A 474 6.56 3.85 28.37
N GLY A 475 6.20 2.66 28.88
CA GLY A 475 6.60 2.19 30.21
C GLY A 475 7.92 1.41 30.16
N GLY A 476 8.75 1.60 31.20
CA GLY A 476 9.71 0.60 31.69
C GLY A 476 10.88 0.16 30.79
N ASP A 477 11.91 0.99 30.63
CA ASP A 477 13.29 0.59 31.02
C ASP A 477 14.17 1.84 31.29
N GLY A 478 15.28 1.70 32.03
CA GLY A 478 15.98 2.83 32.68
C GLY A 478 17.21 3.45 31.98
N GLY A 479 17.40 4.78 32.10
CA GLY A 479 18.65 5.49 31.71
C GLY A 479 18.56 7.04 31.62
N GLU A 480 19.66 7.75 31.93
CA GLU A 480 19.73 9.23 32.16
C GLU A 480 20.24 10.09 30.95
N ARG A 481 20.21 11.45 31.01
CA ARG A 481 20.59 12.40 29.91
C ARG A 481 21.03 13.84 30.35
N GLU A 482 21.92 14.51 29.58
CA GLU A 482 22.34 15.96 29.68
C GLU A 482 22.72 16.65 28.30
N ALA A 483 22.81 18.00 28.17
CA ALA A 483 23.17 18.75 26.90
C ALA A 483 23.44 20.33 26.98
N LEU A 484 24.13 20.99 25.99
CA LEU A 484 24.49 22.48 25.89
C LEU A 484 24.66 23.13 24.41
N PRO A 485 24.75 24.51 24.16
CA PRO A 485 24.34 25.27 22.88
C PRO A 485 25.29 26.34 22.14
N ALA A 486 24.91 27.03 20.98
CA ALA A 486 25.64 28.16 20.21
C ALA A 486 24.91 29.06 19.05
N LYS A 487 25.53 29.64 17.94
CA LYS A 487 25.07 30.82 16.99
C LYS A 487 25.47 30.92 15.41
N GLU A 488 25.46 32.08 14.64
CA GLU A 488 25.15 32.24 13.12
C GLU A 488 25.88 33.28 12.12
N ALA A 489 25.55 33.31 10.78
CA ALA A 489 26.10 34.09 9.56
C ALA A 489 25.20 34.21 8.20
N PRO A 490 25.61 34.76 6.98
CA PRO A 490 24.74 35.29 5.82
C PRO A 490 24.68 34.64 4.35
N ALA A 491 24.32 35.36 3.21
CA ALA A 491 23.65 34.87 1.92
C ALA A 491 23.96 35.50 0.44
N PRO A 492 23.37 35.03 -0.75
CA PRO A 492 23.80 35.28 -2.21
C PRO A 492 22.76 35.72 -3.39
N PRO A 493 23.11 35.84 -4.74
CA PRO A 493 22.34 36.49 -5.92
C PRO A 493 21.96 35.67 -7.25
N LEU A 494 21.45 36.30 -8.39
CA LEU A 494 20.51 35.91 -9.57
C LEU A 494 20.76 34.81 -10.72
N PRO A 495 19.74 34.34 -11.54
CA PRO A 495 19.77 33.12 -12.42
C PRO A 495 19.21 33.19 -13.91
N SER A 496 19.35 32.13 -14.74
CA SER A 496 18.75 32.06 -16.12
C SER A 496 17.76 30.91 -16.44
N THR A 497 18.02 29.64 -16.07
CA THR A 497 17.10 28.50 -16.37
C THR A 497 16.10 28.19 -15.24
N VAL A 498 15.09 27.34 -15.46
CA VAL A 498 14.16 26.87 -14.39
C VAL A 498 14.94 26.14 -13.29
N ASN A 499 15.96 25.36 -13.66
CA ASN A 499 16.83 24.66 -12.73
C ASN A 499 17.75 25.64 -11.96
N GLU A 500 18.39 26.60 -12.64
CA GLU A 500 19.19 27.65 -11.97
C GLU A 500 18.37 28.54 -11.04
N ARG A 501 17.17 28.97 -11.47
CA ARG A 501 16.25 29.75 -10.63
C ARG A 501 15.88 28.96 -9.36
N SER A 502 15.76 27.63 -9.48
CA SER A 502 15.55 26.74 -8.33
C SER A 502 16.80 26.59 -7.45
N GLN A 503 17.98 26.42 -8.05
CA GLN A 503 19.26 26.28 -7.34
C GLN A 503 19.70 27.57 -6.62
N GLN A 504 19.45 28.73 -7.22
CA GLN A 504 19.70 30.02 -6.61
C GLN A 504 18.76 30.27 -5.43
N ARG A 505 17.45 30.04 -5.63
CA ARG A 505 16.46 30.12 -4.55
C ARG A 505 16.79 29.12 -3.44
N PHE A 506 17.38 27.96 -3.76
CA PHE A 506 17.93 27.03 -2.78
C PHE A 506 19.11 27.65 -2.01
N ASN A 507 20.11 28.22 -2.68
CA ASN A 507 21.26 28.85 -2.01
C ASN A 507 20.82 30.01 -1.10
N GLN A 508 19.92 30.87 -1.58
CA GLN A 508 19.34 31.99 -0.80
C GLN A 508 18.54 31.54 0.42
N THR A 509 18.00 30.31 0.40
CA THR A 509 17.24 29.75 1.52
C THR A 509 18.04 28.78 2.39
N ASN A 510 19.31 28.53 2.09
CA ASN A 510 20.19 27.59 2.83
C ASN A 510 21.58 28.24 3.10
N PRO A 511 21.68 29.37 3.81
CA PRO A 511 22.88 30.22 3.84
C PRO A 511 24.19 29.49 4.20
N PHE A 512 24.21 28.72 5.29
CA PHE A 512 25.40 27.99 5.77
C PHE A 512 25.84 26.80 4.91
N HIS A 513 25.00 26.36 3.96
CA HIS A 513 25.27 25.14 3.19
C HIS A 513 26.52 25.29 2.30
N LYS A 514 26.85 26.51 1.87
CA LYS A 514 28.04 26.77 1.06
C LYS A 514 29.32 26.54 1.88
N THR A 515 29.46 27.23 3.01
CA THR A 515 30.66 27.16 3.87
C THR A 515 30.94 25.75 4.40
N LEU A 516 29.88 24.98 4.73
CA LEU A 516 30.00 23.58 5.14
C LEU A 516 30.69 22.71 4.09
N GLN A 517 30.45 22.96 2.80
CA GLN A 517 31.11 22.22 1.70
C GLN A 517 32.55 22.68 1.44
N GLU A 518 32.89 23.92 1.78
CA GLU A 518 34.19 24.53 1.46
C GLU A 518 35.27 24.24 2.53
N VAL A 519 34.90 24.03 3.80
CA VAL A 519 35.86 23.75 4.91
C VAL A 519 35.46 22.61 5.85
N GLY A 520 34.29 21.99 5.68
CA GLY A 520 33.88 20.80 6.45
C GLY A 520 33.43 21.06 7.91
N PRO A 521 32.90 20.03 8.60
CA PRO A 521 32.23 20.20 9.90
C PRO A 521 33.14 20.68 11.05
N SER A 522 34.44 20.38 10.97
CA SER A 522 35.45 20.75 11.97
C SER A 522 35.93 22.19 11.83
N GLY A 523 35.84 22.80 10.64
CA GLY A 523 36.30 24.16 10.35
C GLY A 523 35.34 25.30 10.74
N LEU A 524 34.08 24.97 11.07
CA LEU A 524 33.09 25.95 11.57
C LEU A 524 33.44 26.41 12.99
N SER A 525 33.16 27.68 13.33
CA SER A 525 33.28 28.12 14.73
C SER A 525 32.29 27.36 15.64
N PRO A 526 32.52 27.30 16.97
CA PRO A 526 31.57 26.67 17.89
C PRO A 526 30.17 27.29 17.79
N ALA A 527 30.09 28.59 17.46
CA ALA A 527 28.85 29.28 17.14
C ALA A 527 28.16 28.64 15.93
N ASP A 528 28.72 28.84 14.72
CA ASP A 528 28.10 28.47 13.43
C ASP A 528 27.63 27.01 13.38
N ARG A 529 28.40 26.12 14.02
CA ARG A 529 28.13 24.68 14.09
C ARG A 529 26.77 24.38 14.72
N ASN A 530 26.40 25.12 15.76
CA ASN A 530 25.19 24.83 16.55
C ASN A 530 23.94 25.54 15.99
N ALA A 531 24.07 26.65 15.26
CA ALA A 531 22.94 27.16 14.50
C ALA A 531 22.74 26.45 13.16
N TRP A 532 23.79 25.94 12.52
CA TRP A 532 23.62 24.97 11.43
C TRP A 532 22.83 23.74 11.91
N ALA A 533 23.21 23.18 13.07
CA ALA A 533 22.47 22.09 13.70
C ALA A 533 21.03 22.50 14.08
N SER A 534 20.83 23.68 14.69
CA SER A 534 19.49 24.18 15.06
C SER A 534 18.62 24.44 13.84
N ALA A 535 19.17 24.98 12.77
CA ALA A 535 18.47 25.12 11.48
C ALA A 535 18.11 23.74 10.92
N HIS A 536 19.01 22.75 10.99
CA HIS A 536 18.75 21.41 10.49
C HIS A 536 17.72 20.63 11.33
N LEU A 537 17.71 20.84 12.65
CA LEU A 537 16.69 20.32 13.55
C LEU A 537 15.37 21.04 13.32
N VAL A 538 15.35 22.38 13.18
CA VAL A 538 14.17 23.16 12.80
C VAL A 538 13.65 22.78 11.41
N ARG A 539 14.51 22.30 10.50
CA ARG A 539 14.09 21.68 9.24
C ARG A 539 13.44 20.33 9.44
N ALA A 540 14.02 19.42 10.23
CA ALA A 540 13.37 18.15 10.56
C ALA A 540 12.00 18.43 11.20
N ALA A 541 11.98 19.38 12.14
CA ALA A 541 10.83 19.93 12.82
C ALA A 541 9.78 20.52 11.88
N ALA A 542 10.16 21.37 10.91
CA ALA A 542 9.24 22.07 10.02
C ALA A 542 8.82 21.21 8.82
N ALA A 543 9.66 20.27 8.39
CA ALA A 543 9.29 19.23 7.44
C ALA A 543 8.21 18.34 8.06
N ALA A 544 8.42 17.92 9.30
CA ALA A 544 7.44 17.24 10.12
C ALA A 544 6.19 18.11 10.44
N ALA A 545 6.34 19.44 10.52
CA ALA A 545 5.22 20.41 10.62
C ALA A 545 4.38 20.58 9.35
N ALA A 546 4.85 20.02 8.22
CA ALA A 546 4.14 19.98 6.96
C ALA A 546 3.72 18.55 6.53
N ALA A 547 4.58 17.54 6.77
CA ALA A 547 4.38 16.13 6.42
C ALA A 547 3.42 15.39 7.36
N SER A 548 3.13 15.99 8.50
CA SER A 548 1.75 16.09 8.94
C SER A 548 1.51 17.59 9.13
N SER A 549 0.26 18.04 9.16
CA SER A 549 -0.12 19.39 9.59
C SER A 549 -0.89 19.33 10.93
N SER A 550 -0.39 18.71 12.02
CA SER A 550 0.85 17.91 12.24
C SER A 550 0.81 17.06 13.56
N ALA A 551 1.90 16.38 14.03
CA ALA A 551 1.96 15.64 15.33
C ALA A 551 3.13 14.61 15.67
N ARG A 552 4.05 14.66 16.68
CA ARG A 552 4.51 15.71 17.62
C ARG A 552 6.07 15.88 17.69
N SER A 553 6.85 15.51 16.65
CA SER A 553 8.33 15.70 16.53
C SER A 553 8.74 16.61 15.36
N SER A 554 9.79 17.44 15.43
CA SER A 554 10.47 17.84 16.66
C SER A 554 9.42 18.23 17.69
N SER A 555 9.72 18.05 18.96
CA SER A 555 10.07 19.20 19.77
C SER A 555 10.01 20.55 18.99
N LYS A 556 8.80 20.99 18.59
CA LYS A 556 8.37 22.35 18.88
C LYS A 556 8.41 22.31 20.40
N LEU A 557 9.52 22.85 20.90
CA LEU A 557 10.18 22.27 22.07
C LEU A 557 9.29 22.48 23.30
N GLY A 558 9.71 22.03 24.49
CA GLY A 558 9.03 22.46 25.71
C GLY A 558 8.85 23.98 25.71
N ASN A 559 7.73 24.51 26.21
CA ASN A 559 7.35 25.92 25.96
C ASN A 559 8.44 26.94 26.41
N LYS A 560 9.35 26.53 27.29
CA LYS A 560 10.68 27.10 27.65
C LYS A 560 11.66 27.06 26.46
N ALA A 561 12.12 25.87 26.06
CA ALA A 561 13.03 25.66 24.94
C ALA A 561 12.49 26.10 23.55
N GLN A 562 11.17 26.18 23.34
CA GLN A 562 10.57 26.71 22.11
C GLN A 562 10.74 28.23 22.07
N ARG A 563 10.58 28.91 23.23
CA ARG A 563 10.97 30.30 23.41
C ARG A 563 12.48 30.49 23.23
N ASP A 564 13.33 29.59 23.73
CA ASP A 564 14.79 29.74 23.62
C ASP A 564 15.36 29.47 22.23
N LEU A 565 14.72 28.58 21.46
CA LEU A 565 14.97 28.39 20.04
C LEU A 565 14.51 29.63 19.24
N TRP A 566 13.28 30.12 19.45
CA TRP A 566 12.82 31.36 18.82
C TRP A 566 13.64 32.60 19.25
N ARG A 567 14.24 32.58 20.45
CA ARG A 567 15.17 33.61 20.94
C ARG A 567 16.47 33.59 20.12
N HIS A 568 17.10 32.42 19.96
CA HIS A 568 18.30 32.28 19.12
C HIS A 568 18.03 32.68 17.66
N VAL A 569 16.98 32.16 17.04
CA VAL A 569 16.61 32.48 15.64
C VAL A 569 16.41 33.99 15.41
N ASN A 570 15.84 34.71 16.39
CA ASN A 570 15.64 36.16 16.30
C ASN A 570 16.88 37.00 16.64
N GLU A 571 17.79 36.53 17.51
CA GLU A 571 19.05 37.24 17.79
C GLU A 571 20.07 37.17 16.64
N ALA A 572 19.79 36.36 15.61
CA ALA A 572 20.82 35.83 14.72
C ALA A 572 20.43 35.82 13.21
N SER A 573 19.12 35.79 12.88
CA SER A 573 18.51 36.16 11.57
C SER A 573 18.37 35.08 10.48
N LEU A 574 17.94 33.85 10.81
CA LEU A 574 17.72 32.78 9.80
C LEU A 574 16.43 32.88 8.96
N PRO A 575 16.46 32.41 7.68
CA PRO A 575 15.28 32.30 6.83
C PRO A 575 14.40 31.08 7.16
N LEU A 576 13.09 31.31 7.38
CA LEU A 576 12.10 30.33 7.87
C LEU A 576 11.76 29.15 6.94
N ARG A 577 12.16 29.15 5.67
CA ARG A 577 11.93 28.03 4.74
C ARG A 577 13.14 27.80 3.83
N THR A 578 13.86 26.72 4.12
CA THR A 578 14.96 26.15 3.32
C THR A 578 14.44 25.21 2.23
N LEU A 579 14.74 25.44 0.95
CA LEU A 579 14.47 24.44 -0.09
C LEU A 579 15.33 23.17 0.13
N LYS A 580 14.84 22.00 -0.29
CA LYS A 580 15.65 20.75 -0.33
C LYS A 580 16.42 20.69 -1.65
N ARG A 581 17.66 20.21 -1.63
CA ARG A 581 18.41 19.87 -2.85
C ARG A 581 17.83 18.56 -3.37
N ARG A 582 17.50 18.49 -4.66
CA ARG A 582 17.03 17.23 -5.25
C ARG A 582 18.22 16.28 -5.47
N THR A 583 18.14 15.10 -4.89
CA THR A 583 19.11 14.01 -5.05
C THR A 583 18.57 12.98 -6.04
N HIS A 584 19.41 12.54 -6.99
CA HIS A 584 19.09 11.41 -7.88
C HIS A 584 19.21 10.07 -7.11
N PRO A 585 18.56 8.97 -7.55
CA PRO A 585 18.46 7.71 -6.78
C PRO A 585 19.77 6.93 -6.56
N GLN A 586 20.91 7.39 -7.09
CA GLN A 586 22.09 6.54 -7.34
C GLN A 586 23.12 6.50 -6.19
N GLN A 587 22.71 6.72 -4.94
CA GLN A 587 23.62 6.78 -3.77
C GLN A 587 23.22 5.87 -2.58
N GLN A 588 22.83 4.63 -2.89
CA GLN A 588 23.24 3.46 -2.08
C GLN A 588 23.70 2.30 -2.98
N GLN A 589 24.71 2.54 -3.81
CA GLN A 589 25.58 1.47 -4.30
C GLN A 589 27.04 1.76 -3.94
N GLN A 590 27.54 0.93 -3.03
CA GLN A 590 28.95 0.52 -2.86
C GLN A 590 30.03 1.61 -2.64
N GLN A 591 30.47 1.71 -1.39
CA GLN A 591 31.88 1.47 -1.06
C GLN A 591 31.87 0.39 0.03
N GLN A 592 32.67 -0.68 0.00
CA GLN A 592 34.03 -0.80 -0.50
C GLN A 592 34.15 -1.91 -1.60
N GLY A 593 35.07 -1.83 -2.57
CA GLY A 593 36.01 -0.73 -2.87
C GLY A 593 37.04 -1.07 -3.96
N LEU A 594 37.95 -0.10 -4.22
CA LEU A 594 39.13 -0.16 -5.13
C LEU A 594 38.82 -0.12 -6.65
N PRO A 595 39.71 0.49 -7.49
CA PRO A 595 39.43 1.88 -7.83
C PRO A 595 39.40 2.27 -9.33
N THR A 596 38.49 3.20 -9.61
CA THR A 596 38.39 4.20 -10.69
C THR A 596 39.50 4.36 -11.74
N THR A 597 39.09 4.53 -13.00
CA THR A 597 39.50 5.67 -13.84
C THR A 597 38.33 6.27 -14.64
N THR A 598 38.30 7.61 -14.71
CA THR A 598 37.66 8.58 -15.64
C THR A 598 36.82 8.08 -16.86
N SER A 599 35.76 8.77 -17.35
CA SER A 599 35.39 10.19 -17.18
C SER A 599 33.90 10.56 -17.43
N THR A 600 33.35 11.39 -16.53
CA THR A 600 32.38 12.49 -16.75
C THR A 600 31.24 12.40 -17.80
N ALA A 601 30.01 12.22 -17.32
CA ALA A 601 28.86 13.08 -17.66
C ALA A 601 27.76 12.95 -16.58
N SER A 602 27.55 13.97 -15.75
CA SER A 602 26.52 13.95 -14.70
C SER A 602 25.16 14.39 -15.24
N ALA A 603 24.19 13.47 -15.33
CA ALA A 603 22.85 13.78 -15.81
C ALA A 603 22.13 14.82 -14.90
N PRO A 604 21.47 15.84 -15.48
CA PRO A 604 20.71 16.82 -14.71
C PRO A 604 19.48 16.19 -14.04
N THR A 605 18.97 16.85 -13.01
CA THR A 605 17.87 16.32 -12.20
C THR A 605 16.54 16.28 -12.98
N GLN A 606 16.08 15.07 -13.31
CA GLN A 606 14.81 14.89 -14.02
C GLN A 606 13.63 15.39 -13.17
N TRP A 607 12.70 16.14 -13.76
CA TRP A 607 11.50 16.66 -13.07
C TRP A 607 10.30 15.70 -13.13
N GLY A 608 10.55 14.46 -13.57
CA GLY A 608 9.54 13.66 -14.23
C GLY A 608 9.49 14.01 -15.72
N ARG A 609 9.22 13.01 -16.54
CA ARG A 609 8.88 13.21 -17.94
C ARG A 609 7.39 13.52 -18.03
N ASP A 610 7.00 14.38 -18.98
CA ASP A 610 5.60 14.53 -19.30
C ASP A 610 5.10 13.36 -20.17
N ARG A 611 3.80 13.34 -20.49
CA ARG A 611 3.15 12.18 -21.15
C ARG A 611 3.78 11.78 -22.50
N PRO A 612 4.23 12.70 -23.39
CA PRO A 612 5.04 12.35 -24.57
C PRO A 612 6.55 12.15 -24.29
N GLY A 613 7.00 12.15 -23.03
CA GLY A 613 8.34 11.69 -22.64
C GLY A 613 9.42 12.77 -22.47
N ARG A 614 9.12 14.06 -22.63
CA ARG A 614 10.12 15.14 -22.45
C ARG A 614 10.31 15.48 -20.97
N ASP A 615 11.53 15.79 -20.54
CA ASP A 615 11.77 16.18 -19.16
C ASP A 615 11.16 17.56 -18.86
N VAL A 616 10.38 17.65 -17.79
CA VAL A 616 9.78 18.94 -17.36
C VAL A 616 10.87 19.96 -16.95
N GLY A 617 12.08 19.51 -16.63
CA GLY A 617 13.25 20.35 -16.34
C GLY A 617 13.97 20.94 -17.55
N GLU A 618 13.68 20.45 -18.76
CA GLU A 618 14.26 20.94 -20.03
C GLU A 618 13.46 22.09 -20.65
N TYR A 619 12.34 22.49 -20.04
CA TYR A 619 11.56 23.64 -20.49
C TYR A 619 12.22 24.95 -20.03
N THR A 620 12.30 25.94 -20.93
CA THR A 620 12.50 27.33 -20.48
C THR A 620 11.24 27.79 -19.72
N PRO A 621 11.32 28.83 -18.86
CA PRO A 621 10.13 29.36 -18.19
C PRO A 621 8.99 29.67 -19.17
N GLU A 622 9.33 30.29 -20.30
CA GLU A 622 8.38 30.69 -21.34
C GLU A 622 7.74 29.48 -22.03
N GLN A 623 8.51 28.41 -22.28
CA GLN A 623 7.96 27.16 -22.85
C GLN A 623 7.01 26.45 -21.87
N PHE A 624 7.30 26.50 -20.57
CA PHE A 624 6.43 25.92 -19.55
C PHE A 624 5.12 26.71 -19.41
N ASP A 625 5.19 28.05 -19.41
CA ASP A 625 4.02 28.92 -19.32
C ASP A 625 3.14 28.80 -20.59
N GLN A 626 3.73 28.67 -21.78
CA GLN A 626 2.99 28.35 -23.02
C GLN A 626 2.26 26.99 -22.93
N ARG A 627 2.90 25.96 -22.38
CA ARG A 627 2.30 24.64 -22.15
C ARG A 627 1.15 24.70 -21.13
N ALA A 628 1.27 25.55 -20.11
CA ALA A 628 0.18 25.80 -19.15
C ALA A 628 -1.02 26.50 -19.83
N ALA A 629 -0.78 27.51 -20.68
CA ALA A 629 -1.82 28.18 -21.44
C ALA A 629 -2.58 27.23 -22.39
N ARG A 630 -1.88 26.35 -23.12
CA ARG A 630 -2.51 25.34 -23.99
C ARG A 630 -3.44 24.39 -23.22
N ARG A 631 -3.10 24.00 -21.98
CA ARG A 631 -3.98 23.18 -21.12
C ARG A 631 -5.27 23.92 -20.77
N VAL A 632 -5.20 25.21 -20.44
CA VAL A 632 -6.39 26.03 -20.12
C VAL A 632 -7.29 26.19 -21.36
N HIS A 633 -6.69 26.40 -22.53
CA HIS A 633 -7.43 26.50 -23.80
C HIS A 633 -8.20 25.21 -24.14
N LEU A 634 -7.55 24.04 -24.02
CA LEU A 634 -8.23 22.75 -24.21
C LEU A 634 -9.44 22.58 -23.28
N THR A 635 -9.31 22.93 -21.99
CA THR A 635 -10.43 22.85 -21.04
C THR A 635 -11.59 23.78 -21.42
N ALA A 636 -11.32 24.95 -22.04
CA ALA A 636 -12.37 25.84 -22.54
C ALA A 636 -13.13 25.22 -23.73
N LEU A 637 -12.43 24.61 -24.69
CA LEU A 637 -13.05 23.91 -25.82
C LEU A 637 -13.89 22.70 -25.36
N GLU A 638 -13.41 21.93 -24.38
CA GLU A 638 -14.14 20.81 -23.78
C GLU A 638 -15.47 21.23 -23.15
N ILE A 639 -15.54 22.44 -22.57
CA ILE A 639 -16.79 23.02 -22.03
C ILE A 639 -17.72 23.43 -23.17
N ALA A 640 -17.21 24.10 -24.22
CA ALA A 640 -18.00 24.52 -25.37
C ALA A 640 -18.59 23.32 -26.16
N HIS A 641 -17.83 22.23 -26.31
CA HIS A 641 -18.28 20.97 -26.89
C HIS A 641 -19.48 20.37 -26.12
N ARG A 642 -19.42 20.34 -24.78
CA ARG A 642 -20.54 19.86 -23.94
C ARG A 642 -21.78 20.73 -24.10
N ALA A 643 -21.60 22.06 -24.19
CA ALA A 643 -22.70 22.99 -24.41
C ALA A 643 -23.36 22.83 -25.80
N PHE A 644 -22.59 22.51 -26.85
CA PHE A 644 -23.15 22.14 -28.16
C PHE A 644 -23.97 20.84 -28.09
N LEU A 645 -23.46 19.80 -27.42
CA LEU A 645 -24.17 18.52 -27.30
C LEU A 645 -25.53 18.69 -26.61
N ASP A 646 -25.60 19.45 -25.50
CA ASP A 646 -26.85 19.73 -24.81
C ASP A 646 -27.82 20.56 -25.69
N ARG A 647 -27.35 21.63 -26.36
CA ARG A 647 -28.19 22.37 -27.34
C ARG A 647 -28.77 21.45 -28.43
N ARG A 648 -27.96 20.54 -28.98
CA ARG A 648 -28.38 19.58 -30.02
C ARG A 648 -29.42 18.57 -29.50
N ASP A 649 -29.26 18.09 -28.27
CA ASP A 649 -30.21 17.14 -27.69
C ASP A 649 -31.46 17.82 -27.13
N ARG A 650 -31.44 19.13 -26.82
CA ARG A 650 -32.64 19.96 -26.63
C ARG A 650 -33.40 20.14 -27.95
N ALA A 651 -32.70 20.50 -29.03
CA ALA A 651 -33.28 20.65 -30.37
C ALA A 651 -33.96 19.35 -30.87
N ARG A 652 -33.28 18.21 -30.75
CA ARG A 652 -33.84 16.88 -31.06
C ARG A 652 -35.10 16.53 -30.28
N ARG A 653 -35.30 17.10 -29.09
CA ARG A 653 -36.48 16.91 -28.24
C ARG A 653 -37.57 17.97 -28.47
N GLY A 654 -37.40 18.88 -29.43
CA GLY A 654 -38.31 19.99 -29.68
C GLY A 654 -38.41 20.98 -28.52
N ALA A 655 -37.39 21.05 -27.66
CA ALA A 655 -37.42 21.85 -26.45
C ALA A 655 -37.41 23.35 -26.79
N ILE A 656 -38.34 24.09 -26.16
CA ILE A 656 -38.39 25.54 -26.25
C ILE A 656 -37.32 26.12 -25.32
N ASP A 657 -36.51 27.03 -25.86
CA ASP A 657 -35.52 27.79 -25.11
C ASP A 657 -36.23 28.77 -24.16
N PRO A 658 -35.93 28.75 -22.84
CA PRO A 658 -36.72 29.47 -21.84
C PRO A 658 -36.47 30.99 -21.84
N ASP A 659 -35.32 31.44 -22.36
CA ASP A 659 -34.93 32.87 -22.38
C ASP A 659 -35.44 33.59 -23.64
N THR A 660 -35.62 32.85 -24.75
CA THR A 660 -36.04 33.40 -26.06
C THR A 660 -37.44 32.98 -26.51
N GLY A 661 -38.05 31.95 -25.88
CA GLY A 661 -39.40 31.49 -26.19
C GLY A 661 -39.55 30.81 -27.56
N LYS A 662 -38.45 30.42 -28.21
CA LYS A 662 -38.42 29.73 -29.51
C LYS A 662 -38.01 28.26 -29.36
N ALA A 663 -38.31 27.43 -30.35
CA ALA A 663 -37.73 26.09 -30.43
C ALA A 663 -36.19 26.21 -30.47
N THR A 664 -35.49 25.31 -29.78
CA THR A 664 -34.03 25.20 -29.88
C THR A 664 -33.70 24.65 -31.27
N GLU A 665 -33.05 25.45 -32.11
CA GLU A 665 -32.56 25.04 -33.42
C GLU A 665 -31.03 24.92 -33.40
N VAL A 666 -30.47 24.07 -34.25
CA VAL A 666 -29.02 23.92 -34.46
C VAL A 666 -28.79 23.93 -35.96
N GLY A 667 -28.12 24.98 -36.45
CA GLY A 667 -27.92 25.18 -37.88
C GLY A 667 -26.79 24.33 -38.45
N GLU A 668 -26.67 24.31 -39.78
CA GLU A 668 -25.50 23.70 -40.45
C GLU A 668 -24.19 24.40 -40.04
N GLU A 669 -24.24 25.71 -39.75
CA GLU A 669 -23.11 26.49 -39.23
C GLU A 669 -22.68 26.05 -37.82
N ASP A 670 -23.61 25.81 -36.87
CA ASP A 670 -23.30 25.27 -35.54
C ASP A 670 -22.59 23.90 -35.65
N VAL A 671 -23.03 23.05 -36.59
CA VAL A 671 -22.45 21.72 -36.83
C VAL A 671 -21.06 21.82 -37.46
N ALA A 672 -20.85 22.76 -38.39
CA ALA A 672 -19.55 23.02 -39.00
C ALA A 672 -18.55 23.59 -37.99
N GLU A 673 -18.98 24.51 -37.13
CA GLU A 673 -18.16 25.08 -36.04
C GLU A 673 -17.77 24.01 -35.01
N GLU A 674 -18.72 23.16 -34.61
CA GLU A 674 -18.44 22.00 -33.75
C GLU A 674 -17.45 21.01 -34.39
N ALA A 675 -17.58 20.75 -35.69
CA ALA A 675 -16.66 19.89 -36.43
C ALA A 675 -15.24 20.52 -36.56
N LEU A 676 -15.12 21.84 -36.42
CA LEU A 676 -13.82 22.52 -36.30
C LEU A 676 -13.28 22.40 -34.86
N ARG A 677 -14.12 22.71 -33.86
CA ARG A 677 -13.83 22.65 -32.41
C ARG A 677 -13.30 21.27 -31.98
N ARG A 678 -13.87 20.18 -32.50
CA ARG A 678 -13.40 18.81 -32.21
C ARG A 678 -12.03 18.50 -32.81
N ARG A 679 -11.69 19.07 -33.97
CA ARG A 679 -10.34 18.95 -34.56
C ARG A 679 -9.31 19.72 -33.73
N GLU A 680 -9.61 20.96 -33.35
CA GLU A 680 -8.75 21.76 -32.47
C GLU A 680 -8.54 21.08 -31.09
N MET A 681 -9.59 20.49 -30.52
CA MET A 681 -9.47 19.67 -29.29
C MET A 681 -8.58 18.44 -29.49
N ALA A 682 -8.68 17.74 -30.61
CA ALA A 682 -7.84 16.58 -30.92
C ALA A 682 -6.37 16.98 -31.13
N GLU A 683 -6.12 18.08 -31.84
CA GLU A 683 -4.79 18.67 -32.03
C GLU A 683 -4.17 19.06 -30.69
N LEU A 684 -4.86 19.83 -29.85
CA LEU A 684 -4.39 20.21 -28.51
C LEU A 684 -4.17 19.00 -27.58
N ARG A 685 -4.99 17.94 -27.69
CA ARG A 685 -4.80 16.70 -26.93
C ARG A 685 -3.57 15.91 -27.42
N ALA A 686 -3.29 15.88 -28.72
CA ALA A 686 -2.04 15.33 -29.22
C ALA A 686 -0.83 16.14 -28.71
N ASP A 687 -0.89 17.46 -28.87
CA ASP A 687 0.15 18.43 -28.45
C ASP A 687 0.52 18.36 -26.97
N LEU A 688 -0.46 18.10 -26.10
CA LEU A 688 -0.29 18.07 -24.64
C LEU A 688 -0.03 16.68 -24.06
N TYR A 689 -0.54 15.63 -24.71
CA TYR A 689 -0.70 14.30 -24.10
C TYR A 689 -0.27 13.12 -24.97
N GLY A 690 0.08 13.30 -26.25
CA GLY A 690 0.72 12.25 -27.07
C GLY A 690 -0.13 11.00 -27.33
N GLU A 691 -1.44 11.17 -27.54
CA GLU A 691 -2.43 10.09 -27.81
C GLU A 691 -2.78 9.16 -26.61
N ARG A 692 -3.90 8.43 -26.61
CA ARG A 692 -5.28 8.75 -27.03
C ARG A 692 -6.25 7.81 -26.28
N SER A 693 -7.32 8.35 -25.67
CA SER A 693 -8.47 7.55 -25.18
C SER A 693 -9.66 8.43 -24.76
N ASP A 694 -10.27 9.11 -25.73
CA ASP A 694 -11.73 9.28 -25.67
C ASP A 694 -12.39 7.94 -26.06
N PRO A 695 -13.64 7.65 -25.65
CA PRO A 695 -14.39 6.51 -26.17
C PRO A 695 -14.42 6.51 -27.71
N TYR A 696 -14.34 5.34 -28.32
CA TYR A 696 -14.33 5.20 -29.78
C TYR A 696 -15.58 5.82 -30.42
N ALA A 697 -16.75 5.71 -29.78
CA ALA A 697 -17.99 6.37 -30.19
C ALA A 697 -18.01 7.91 -30.04
N ARG A 698 -16.89 8.53 -29.67
CA ARG A 698 -16.69 10.00 -29.62
C ARG A 698 -15.51 10.48 -30.47
N ASP A 699 -14.76 9.58 -31.07
CA ASP A 699 -13.61 9.87 -31.92
C ASP A 699 -14.05 9.99 -33.39
N PRO A 700 -13.94 11.18 -34.03
CA PRO A 700 -14.36 11.35 -35.43
C PRO A 700 -13.61 10.46 -36.43
N ALA A 701 -12.50 9.83 -36.03
CA ALA A 701 -11.81 8.82 -36.84
C ALA A 701 -12.52 7.44 -36.87
N TRP A 702 -13.68 7.30 -36.23
CA TRP A 702 -14.52 6.09 -36.22
C TRP A 702 -16.02 6.36 -36.47
N ASP A 703 -16.41 7.59 -36.84
CA ASP A 703 -17.82 7.94 -37.14
C ASP A 703 -18.43 7.11 -38.30
N ASP A 704 -17.59 6.50 -39.15
CA ASP A 704 -17.97 5.58 -40.23
C ASP A 704 -18.11 4.10 -39.81
N VAL A 705 -17.65 3.74 -38.59
CA VAL A 705 -17.60 2.35 -38.10
C VAL A 705 -18.70 2.11 -37.07
N VAL A 706 -19.67 1.26 -37.42
CA VAL A 706 -20.68 0.79 -36.46
C VAL A 706 -20.13 -0.41 -35.68
N PRO A 707 -19.94 -0.33 -34.34
CA PRO A 707 -19.40 -1.43 -33.55
C PRO A 707 -20.36 -2.62 -33.48
N ILE A 708 -19.81 -3.84 -33.41
CA ILE A 708 -20.58 -5.09 -33.30
C ILE A 708 -20.41 -5.65 -31.89
N PRO A 709 -21.37 -5.47 -30.96
CA PRO A 709 -21.22 -5.87 -29.56
C PRO A 709 -21.11 -7.39 -29.39
N GLN A 710 -20.36 -7.86 -28.39
CA GLN A 710 -20.37 -9.27 -28.02
C GLN A 710 -21.66 -9.61 -27.29
N GLU A 711 -22.42 -10.54 -27.86
CA GLU A 711 -23.65 -11.08 -27.28
C GLU A 711 -23.38 -12.54 -26.90
N ASP A 712 -23.25 -12.80 -25.60
CA ASP A 712 -23.17 -14.16 -25.06
C ASP A 712 -24.60 -14.77 -24.99
N PRO A 713 -24.80 -16.07 -25.31
CA PRO A 713 -26.13 -16.67 -25.30
C PRO A 713 -26.84 -16.63 -23.94
N GLU A 714 -28.18 -16.61 -23.95
CA GLU A 714 -28.97 -16.73 -22.73
C GLU A 714 -28.64 -18.04 -21.99
N GLY A 715 -28.28 -17.92 -20.70
CA GLY A 715 -27.81 -19.06 -19.90
C GLY A 715 -26.33 -19.44 -20.09
N ALA A 716 -25.51 -18.61 -20.75
CA ALA A 716 -24.08 -18.86 -20.91
C ALA A 716 -23.36 -19.07 -19.56
N LEU A 717 -22.81 -20.28 -19.38
CA LEU A 717 -22.24 -20.79 -18.12
C LEU A 717 -21.02 -20.01 -17.59
N ALA A 718 -20.40 -19.18 -18.43
CA ALA A 718 -19.19 -18.42 -18.13
C ALA A 718 -19.19 -17.04 -18.82
N ALA A 719 -20.36 -16.40 -18.93
CA ALA A 719 -20.46 -15.03 -19.45
C ALA A 719 -19.58 -14.06 -18.62
N ILE A 720 -18.77 -13.26 -19.29
CA ILE A 720 -17.83 -12.34 -18.63
C ILE A 720 -18.43 -10.94 -18.61
N ALA A 721 -18.61 -10.38 -17.41
CA ALA A 721 -18.94 -8.97 -17.22
C ALA A 721 -17.72 -8.10 -17.54
N TYR A 722 -17.46 -7.88 -18.84
CA TYR A 722 -16.36 -7.06 -19.31
C TYR A 722 -16.52 -5.58 -18.88
N PRO A 723 -15.41 -4.88 -18.58
CA PRO A 723 -15.38 -3.42 -18.49
C PRO A 723 -15.93 -2.74 -19.77
N GLU A 724 -16.58 -1.58 -19.61
CA GLU A 724 -17.27 -0.87 -20.72
C GLU A 724 -16.30 -0.43 -21.83
N ASP A 725 -15.09 -0.03 -21.48
CA ASP A 725 -14.01 0.37 -22.40
C ASP A 725 -13.46 -0.80 -23.21
N TYR A 726 -13.25 -1.95 -22.55
CA TYR A 726 -12.88 -3.20 -23.23
C TYR A 726 -14.01 -3.69 -24.14
N ALA A 727 -15.27 -3.62 -23.67
CA ALA A 727 -16.45 -4.02 -24.46
C ALA A 727 -16.65 -3.13 -25.70
N GLU A 728 -16.46 -1.80 -25.57
CA GLU A 728 -16.47 -0.88 -26.72
C GLU A 728 -15.34 -1.22 -27.71
N ALA A 729 -14.10 -1.35 -27.24
CA ALA A 729 -12.95 -1.63 -28.09
C ALA A 729 -13.09 -2.97 -28.85
N ILE A 730 -13.59 -4.02 -28.19
CA ILE A 730 -13.91 -5.31 -28.83
C ILE A 730 -15.08 -5.16 -29.83
N GLY A 731 -16.06 -4.31 -29.54
CA GLY A 731 -17.13 -3.97 -30.48
C GLY A 731 -16.60 -3.37 -31.79
N TYR A 732 -15.70 -2.40 -31.69
CA TYR A 732 -15.03 -1.80 -32.85
C TYR A 732 -14.08 -2.78 -33.55
N LEU A 733 -13.36 -3.63 -32.81
CA LEU A 733 -12.50 -4.68 -33.37
C LEU A 733 -13.30 -5.64 -34.26
N ARG A 734 -14.43 -6.13 -33.76
CA ARG A 734 -15.30 -7.05 -34.51
C ARG A 734 -15.86 -6.39 -35.77
N ALA A 735 -16.15 -5.10 -35.74
CA ALA A 735 -16.56 -4.32 -36.92
C ALA A 735 -15.47 -4.26 -38.00
N VAL A 736 -14.25 -3.84 -37.66
CA VAL A 736 -13.15 -3.72 -38.65
C VAL A 736 -12.64 -5.09 -39.14
N MET A 737 -12.64 -6.11 -38.29
CA MET A 737 -12.32 -7.48 -38.69
C MET A 737 -13.32 -8.05 -39.73
N VAL A 738 -14.62 -7.78 -39.57
CA VAL A 738 -15.65 -8.17 -40.55
C VAL A 738 -15.46 -7.45 -41.89
N LYS A 739 -14.87 -6.25 -41.90
CA LYS A 739 -14.48 -5.52 -43.11
C LYS A 739 -13.08 -5.87 -43.64
N GLN A 740 -12.30 -6.66 -42.90
CA GLN A 740 -10.88 -6.93 -43.16
C GLN A 740 -10.05 -5.64 -43.33
N GLU A 741 -10.40 -4.58 -42.59
CA GLU A 741 -9.71 -3.29 -42.73
C GLU A 741 -8.24 -3.42 -42.28
N CYS A 742 -7.30 -2.93 -43.11
CA CYS A 742 -5.91 -2.77 -42.74
C CYS A 742 -5.57 -1.27 -42.79
N SER A 743 -5.47 -0.64 -41.63
CA SER A 743 -5.23 0.80 -41.53
C SER A 743 -4.45 1.18 -40.25
N PRO A 744 -3.86 2.39 -40.20
CA PRO A 744 -3.23 2.89 -38.98
C PRO A 744 -4.18 3.01 -37.78
N ARG A 745 -5.50 3.22 -37.99
CA ARG A 745 -6.48 3.22 -36.88
C ARG A 745 -6.71 1.81 -36.32
N CYS A 746 -6.75 0.79 -37.18
CA CYS A 746 -6.80 -0.61 -36.75
C CYS A 746 -5.53 -1.01 -35.98
N LEU A 747 -4.35 -0.55 -36.41
CA LEU A 747 -3.10 -0.81 -35.68
C LEU A 747 -3.16 -0.25 -34.25
N LYS A 748 -3.56 1.01 -34.07
CA LYS A 748 -3.73 1.63 -32.74
C LYS A 748 -4.84 0.96 -31.90
N LEU A 749 -5.91 0.48 -32.53
CA LEU A 749 -6.94 -0.33 -31.86
C LEU A 749 -6.38 -1.66 -31.33
N THR A 750 -5.59 -2.39 -32.12
CA THR A 750 -4.98 -3.65 -31.65
C THR A 750 -4.02 -3.41 -30.48
N GLU A 751 -3.24 -2.33 -30.50
CA GLU A 751 -2.35 -1.93 -29.41
C GLU A 751 -3.12 -1.64 -28.12
N HIS A 752 -4.19 -0.84 -28.19
CA HIS A 752 -5.03 -0.55 -27.02
C HIS A 752 -5.65 -1.83 -26.43
N ILE A 753 -6.19 -2.72 -27.25
CA ILE A 753 -6.77 -3.98 -26.77
C ILE A 753 -5.69 -4.92 -26.20
N ILE A 754 -4.49 -4.94 -26.78
CA ILE A 754 -3.34 -5.70 -26.22
C ILE A 754 -2.92 -5.15 -24.85
N SER A 755 -3.01 -3.83 -24.60
CA SER A 755 -2.72 -3.24 -23.28
C SER A 755 -3.75 -3.62 -22.20
N MET A 756 -4.99 -3.96 -22.60
CA MET A 756 -6.03 -4.45 -21.69
C MET A 756 -6.01 -5.98 -21.54
N ASN A 757 -5.75 -6.72 -22.62
CA ASN A 757 -5.73 -8.18 -22.65
C ASN A 757 -4.67 -8.71 -23.65
N PRO A 758 -3.40 -8.82 -23.23
CA PRO A 758 -2.33 -9.32 -24.09
C PRO A 758 -2.47 -10.82 -24.39
N ALA A 759 -3.39 -11.56 -23.75
CA ALA A 759 -3.64 -12.98 -24.06
C ALA A 759 -4.61 -13.19 -25.24
N HIS A 760 -5.22 -12.13 -25.78
CA HIS A 760 -6.22 -12.24 -26.84
C HIS A 760 -5.59 -12.54 -28.21
N TYR A 761 -5.31 -13.82 -28.47
CA TYR A 761 -4.63 -14.32 -29.68
C TYR A 761 -5.18 -13.79 -31.01
N THR A 762 -6.50 -13.62 -31.14
CA THR A 762 -7.16 -13.03 -32.33
C THR A 762 -6.64 -11.64 -32.67
N VAL A 763 -6.38 -10.80 -31.65
CA VAL A 763 -5.91 -9.42 -31.81
C VAL A 763 -4.49 -9.41 -32.35
N TRP A 764 -3.62 -10.32 -31.88
CA TRP A 764 -2.26 -10.48 -32.35
C TRP A 764 -2.19 -10.96 -33.81
N LEU A 765 -3.01 -11.96 -34.17
CA LEU A 765 -3.09 -12.43 -35.56
C LEU A 765 -3.58 -11.33 -36.52
N TYR A 766 -4.57 -10.54 -36.10
CA TYR A 766 -5.05 -9.40 -36.89
C TYR A 766 -4.02 -8.25 -36.94
N ARG A 767 -3.29 -7.98 -35.85
CA ARG A 767 -2.18 -7.01 -35.82
C ARG A 767 -1.07 -7.41 -36.80
N PHE A 768 -0.65 -8.69 -36.79
CA PHE A 768 0.33 -9.21 -37.74
C PHE A 768 -0.16 -9.08 -39.20
N PHE A 769 -1.44 -9.36 -39.45
CA PHE A 769 -2.05 -9.16 -40.77
C PHE A 769 -2.03 -7.69 -41.22
N ILE A 770 -2.35 -6.74 -40.33
CA ILE A 770 -2.25 -5.30 -40.61
C ILE A 770 -0.81 -4.88 -40.93
N ILE A 771 0.17 -5.36 -40.15
CA ILE A 771 1.61 -5.08 -40.35
C ILE A 771 2.08 -5.57 -41.71
N ALA A 772 1.73 -6.80 -42.09
CA ALA A 772 2.10 -7.39 -43.37
C ALA A 772 1.36 -6.75 -44.56
N ALA A 773 0.09 -6.37 -44.40
CA ALA A 773 -0.71 -5.72 -45.45
C ALA A 773 -0.32 -4.26 -45.71
N LEU A 774 0.28 -3.57 -44.72
CA LEU A 774 0.74 -2.19 -44.82
C LEU A 774 2.28 -2.05 -44.98
N ASP A 775 3.00 -3.17 -45.10
CA ASP A 775 4.47 -3.26 -45.21
C ASP A 775 5.21 -2.44 -44.13
N LEU A 776 4.77 -2.58 -42.87
CA LEU A 776 5.30 -1.80 -41.75
C LEU A 776 6.66 -2.32 -41.26
N SER A 777 7.50 -1.39 -40.79
CA SER A 777 8.84 -1.65 -40.27
C SER A 777 8.83 -2.66 -39.11
N ILE A 778 9.22 -3.90 -39.41
CA ILE A 778 9.34 -4.98 -38.42
C ILE A 778 10.32 -4.63 -37.28
N PRO A 779 11.47 -3.98 -37.51
CA PRO A 779 12.31 -3.49 -36.42
C PRO A 779 11.61 -2.52 -35.46
N ASP A 780 10.64 -1.73 -35.94
CA ASP A 780 9.92 -0.77 -35.10
C ASP A 780 8.82 -1.46 -34.28
N GLU A 781 8.12 -2.42 -34.88
CA GLU A 781 7.21 -3.31 -34.16
C GLU A 781 7.95 -4.14 -33.11
N ILE A 782 9.15 -4.66 -33.40
CA ILE A 782 9.99 -5.38 -32.42
C ILE A 782 10.37 -4.45 -31.24
N ARG A 783 10.72 -3.18 -31.52
CA ARG A 783 11.01 -2.20 -30.45
C ARG A 783 9.77 -1.88 -29.59
N TRP A 784 8.58 -1.80 -30.18
CA TRP A 784 7.31 -1.69 -29.45
C TRP A 784 7.06 -2.95 -28.60
N LEU A 785 7.20 -4.13 -29.20
CA LEU A 785 6.97 -5.43 -28.58
C LEU A 785 7.90 -5.71 -27.39
N ASN A 786 9.12 -5.16 -27.40
CA ASN A 786 10.02 -5.20 -26.22
C ASN A 786 9.37 -4.59 -24.97
N GLY A 787 8.69 -3.44 -25.11
CA GLY A 787 8.00 -2.77 -24.02
C GLY A 787 6.78 -3.58 -23.53
N VAL A 788 6.01 -4.13 -24.45
CA VAL A 788 4.86 -5.01 -24.12
C VAL A 788 5.35 -6.28 -23.40
N ALA A 789 6.44 -6.89 -23.86
CA ALA A 789 7.01 -8.09 -23.27
C ALA A 789 7.53 -7.88 -21.84
N LEU A 790 8.20 -6.75 -21.56
CA LEU A 790 8.65 -6.39 -20.21
C LEU A 790 7.48 -6.17 -19.23
N ASN A 791 6.37 -5.58 -19.70
CA ASN A 791 5.16 -5.42 -18.89
C ASN A 791 4.41 -6.75 -18.64
N TYR A 792 4.55 -7.75 -19.52
CA TYR A 792 3.79 -9.01 -19.48
C TYR A 792 4.68 -10.25 -19.69
N LEU A 793 5.64 -10.46 -18.78
CA LEU A 793 6.72 -11.46 -18.88
C LEU A 793 6.29 -12.89 -19.31
N LYS A 794 5.06 -13.32 -18.97
CA LYS A 794 4.57 -14.71 -19.11
C LYS A 794 3.31 -14.76 -19.99
N ASN A 795 3.51 -14.68 -21.29
CA ASN A 795 2.44 -14.61 -22.29
C ASN A 795 2.87 -15.30 -23.59
N TYR A 796 2.10 -16.27 -24.09
CA TYR A 796 2.46 -17.02 -25.30
C TYR A 796 2.36 -16.18 -26.58
N GLN A 797 1.40 -15.26 -26.65
CA GLN A 797 1.05 -14.51 -27.85
C GLN A 797 2.14 -13.50 -28.23
N ILE A 798 2.74 -12.81 -27.25
CA ILE A 798 3.88 -11.91 -27.42
C ILE A 798 5.06 -12.62 -28.09
N TRP A 799 5.44 -13.79 -27.56
CA TRP A 799 6.58 -14.56 -28.09
C TRP A 799 6.27 -15.22 -29.43
N HIS A 800 5.02 -15.65 -29.67
CA HIS A 800 4.59 -16.13 -30.97
C HIS A 800 4.61 -15.02 -32.04
N HIS A 801 4.07 -13.84 -31.73
CA HIS A 801 4.11 -12.68 -32.63
C HIS A 801 5.56 -12.28 -32.96
N ARG A 802 6.46 -12.32 -31.96
CA ARG A 802 7.90 -12.11 -32.19
C ARG A 802 8.50 -13.14 -33.16
N GLN A 803 8.12 -14.41 -33.06
CA GLN A 803 8.52 -15.43 -34.04
C GLN A 803 7.98 -15.12 -35.44
N GLN A 804 6.69 -14.79 -35.58
CA GLN A 804 6.08 -14.45 -36.87
C GLN A 804 6.78 -13.26 -37.54
N LEU A 805 7.09 -12.21 -36.78
CA LEU A 805 7.86 -11.05 -37.23
C LEU A 805 9.27 -11.45 -37.68
N MET A 806 10.00 -12.26 -36.91
CA MET A 806 11.32 -12.75 -37.29
C MET A 806 11.30 -13.74 -38.46
N ASP A 807 10.23 -14.51 -38.64
CA ASP A 807 10.03 -15.40 -39.77
C ASP A 807 9.79 -14.62 -41.07
N GLN A 808 9.09 -13.48 -41.01
CA GLN A 808 8.89 -12.56 -42.14
C GLN A 808 10.11 -11.67 -42.44
N TYR A 809 10.86 -11.24 -41.42
CA TYR A 809 11.98 -10.32 -41.56
C TYR A 809 13.30 -11.00 -41.94
N TYR A 810 13.62 -12.17 -41.36
CA TYR A 810 14.89 -12.87 -41.64
C TYR A 810 15.16 -13.13 -43.14
N PRO A 811 14.17 -13.55 -43.97
CA PRO A 811 14.39 -13.71 -45.41
C PRO A 811 14.84 -12.46 -46.16
N GLN A 812 14.60 -11.27 -45.60
CA GLN A 812 14.96 -9.97 -46.18
C GLN A 812 16.41 -9.57 -45.86
N ILE A 813 16.94 -10.04 -44.73
CA ILE A 813 18.28 -9.67 -44.23
C ILE A 813 19.31 -10.80 -44.30
N ARG A 814 18.91 -12.06 -44.50
CA ARG A 814 19.80 -13.25 -44.45
C ARG A 814 21.06 -13.16 -45.33
N ASP A 815 20.97 -12.42 -46.43
CA ASP A 815 22.02 -12.28 -47.44
C ASP A 815 22.98 -11.10 -47.11
N ASP A 816 22.75 -10.38 -46.00
CA ASP A 816 23.64 -9.37 -45.39
C ASP A 816 24.09 -9.85 -43.99
N PRO A 817 25.32 -10.40 -43.86
CA PRO A 817 25.84 -10.88 -42.57
C PRO A 817 25.98 -9.79 -41.50
N GLY A 818 26.12 -8.53 -41.88
CA GLY A 818 26.19 -7.40 -40.95
C GLY A 818 24.84 -7.18 -40.27
N ARG A 819 23.76 -7.14 -41.06
CA ARG A 819 22.39 -7.03 -40.55
C ARG A 819 21.95 -8.22 -39.72
N VAL A 820 22.34 -9.44 -40.11
CA VAL A 820 22.09 -10.63 -39.30
C VAL A 820 22.81 -10.53 -37.94
N ALA A 821 24.04 -10.00 -37.90
CA ALA A 821 24.78 -9.80 -36.65
C ALA A 821 24.19 -8.66 -35.78
N GLU A 822 23.76 -7.54 -36.38
CA GLU A 822 23.05 -6.45 -35.68
C GLU A 822 21.79 -6.97 -34.98
N VAL A 823 20.96 -7.73 -35.71
CA VAL A 823 19.73 -8.32 -35.17
C VAL A 823 20.02 -9.38 -34.12
N ALA A 824 21.01 -10.25 -34.34
CA ALA A 824 21.43 -11.24 -33.34
C ALA A 824 21.88 -10.57 -32.02
N ALA A 825 22.66 -9.48 -32.10
CA ALA A 825 23.10 -8.74 -30.93
C ALA A 825 21.93 -8.07 -30.19
N SER A 826 21.04 -7.38 -30.91
CA SER A 826 19.88 -6.69 -30.32
C SER A 826 18.88 -7.67 -29.68
N GLU A 827 18.63 -8.82 -30.31
CA GLU A 827 17.84 -9.88 -29.71
C GLU A 827 18.53 -10.45 -28.47
N THR A 828 19.83 -10.80 -28.52
CA THR A 828 20.56 -11.33 -27.36
C THR A 828 20.57 -10.34 -26.19
N GLU A 829 20.71 -9.05 -26.43
CA GLU A 829 20.57 -8.00 -25.40
C GLU A 829 19.17 -8.01 -24.77
N PHE A 830 18.12 -8.00 -25.59
CA PHE A 830 16.74 -8.02 -25.10
C PHE A 830 16.40 -9.31 -24.32
N LEU A 831 16.82 -10.49 -24.80
CA LEU A 831 16.62 -11.74 -24.08
C LEU A 831 17.43 -11.80 -22.78
N THR A 832 18.57 -11.10 -22.70
CA THR A 832 19.35 -10.97 -21.47
C THR A 832 18.62 -10.10 -20.45
N ALA A 833 17.97 -9.00 -20.88
CA ALA A 833 17.10 -8.22 -20.01
C ALA A 833 15.89 -9.04 -19.50
N MET A 834 15.21 -9.77 -20.38
CA MET A 834 14.08 -10.64 -19.99
C MET A 834 14.48 -11.78 -19.03
N LEU A 835 15.71 -12.30 -19.12
CA LEU A 835 16.26 -13.28 -18.18
C LEU A 835 16.78 -12.66 -16.88
N ALA A 836 16.99 -11.35 -16.81
CA ALA A 836 17.30 -10.66 -15.54
C ALA A 836 16.06 -10.57 -14.64
N GLU A 837 14.87 -10.35 -15.24
CA GLU A 837 13.58 -10.34 -14.54
C GLU A 837 13.10 -11.75 -14.15
N ASP A 838 13.24 -12.74 -15.04
CA ASP A 838 13.00 -14.15 -14.71
C ASP A 838 13.98 -15.08 -15.45
N THR A 839 15.03 -15.48 -14.73
CA THR A 839 16.11 -16.39 -15.20
C THR A 839 15.63 -17.76 -15.67
N LYS A 840 14.37 -18.13 -15.40
CA LYS A 840 13.77 -19.45 -15.69
C LYS A 840 12.55 -19.33 -16.59
N ASN A 841 12.29 -18.15 -17.18
CA ASN A 841 11.18 -17.89 -18.09
C ASN A 841 11.19 -18.81 -19.31
N TYR A 842 10.26 -19.76 -19.34
CA TYR A 842 10.18 -20.80 -20.38
C TYR A 842 10.03 -20.23 -21.80
N HIS A 843 9.27 -19.13 -21.96
CA HIS A 843 9.06 -18.53 -23.27
C HIS A 843 10.35 -17.91 -23.82
N VAL A 844 11.10 -17.20 -22.97
CA VAL A 844 12.40 -16.58 -23.32
C VAL A 844 13.40 -17.65 -23.74
N TRP A 845 13.52 -18.74 -22.97
CA TRP A 845 14.43 -19.84 -23.30
C TRP A 845 14.03 -20.58 -24.58
N SER A 846 12.73 -20.86 -24.79
CA SER A 846 12.21 -21.46 -26.02
C SER A 846 12.51 -20.58 -27.24
N TYR A 847 12.25 -19.27 -27.13
CA TYR A 847 12.54 -18.30 -28.18
C TYR A 847 14.04 -18.13 -28.44
N ARG A 848 14.89 -18.18 -27.40
CA ARG A 848 16.36 -18.19 -27.53
C ARG A 848 16.85 -19.39 -28.35
N GLN A 849 16.30 -20.59 -28.10
CA GLN A 849 16.60 -21.76 -28.93
C GLN A 849 16.06 -21.64 -30.37
N TYR A 850 14.94 -20.96 -30.58
CA TYR A 850 14.46 -20.64 -31.94
C TYR A 850 15.47 -19.72 -32.65
N LEU A 851 15.92 -18.64 -32.02
CA LEU A 851 16.89 -17.71 -32.62
C LEU A 851 18.24 -18.35 -32.93
N VAL A 852 18.78 -19.19 -32.04
CA VAL A 852 20.04 -19.93 -32.29
C VAL A 852 19.92 -20.77 -33.58
N ARG A 853 18.80 -21.46 -33.79
CA ARG A 853 18.54 -22.21 -35.03
C ARG A 853 18.31 -21.29 -36.23
N LYS A 854 17.52 -20.21 -36.06
CA LYS A 854 17.09 -19.28 -37.11
C LYS A 854 18.23 -18.44 -37.68
N LEU A 855 19.13 -17.97 -36.82
CA LEU A 855 20.27 -17.10 -37.15
C LEU A 855 21.60 -17.86 -37.25
N GLY A 856 21.62 -19.16 -36.94
CA GLY A 856 22.84 -19.99 -36.94
C GLY A 856 23.82 -19.66 -35.81
N ASN A 857 23.39 -18.99 -34.74
CA ASN A 857 24.26 -18.48 -33.68
C ASN A 857 24.68 -19.57 -32.66
N TRP A 858 25.38 -20.60 -33.14
CA TRP A 858 26.00 -21.66 -32.33
C TRP A 858 27.35 -21.23 -31.71
N SER A 859 27.50 -19.93 -31.45
CA SER A 859 28.80 -19.32 -31.16
C SER A 859 29.33 -19.66 -29.76
N ALA A 860 30.66 -19.60 -29.61
CA ALA A 860 31.31 -19.70 -28.30
C ALA A 860 30.86 -18.60 -27.33
N ALA A 861 30.40 -17.44 -27.83
CA ALA A 861 29.84 -16.36 -27.03
C ALA A 861 28.49 -16.73 -26.41
N GLU A 862 27.60 -17.37 -27.18
CA GLU A 862 26.31 -17.87 -26.68
C GLU A 862 26.50 -19.00 -25.66
N LEU A 863 27.47 -19.89 -25.87
CA LEU A 863 27.86 -20.90 -24.88
C LEU A 863 28.42 -20.26 -23.60
N ALA A 864 29.30 -19.26 -23.71
CA ALA A 864 29.87 -18.55 -22.56
C ALA A 864 28.82 -17.72 -21.78
N ALA A 865 27.86 -17.09 -22.47
CA ALA A 865 26.74 -16.40 -21.84
C ALA A 865 25.82 -17.39 -21.08
N THR A 866 25.65 -18.60 -21.61
CA THR A 866 24.90 -19.68 -20.94
C THR A 866 25.67 -20.26 -19.76
N GLU A 867 26.99 -20.42 -19.89
CA GLU A 867 27.89 -20.82 -18.81
C GLU A 867 27.85 -19.82 -17.65
N LYS A 868 27.88 -18.51 -17.93
CA LYS A 868 27.71 -17.49 -16.90
C LYS A 868 26.39 -17.66 -16.12
N LEU A 869 25.28 -17.96 -16.80
CA LEU A 869 23.98 -18.18 -16.14
C LEU A 869 23.92 -19.47 -15.30
N VAL A 870 24.80 -20.44 -15.55
CA VAL A 870 25.03 -21.62 -14.69
C VAL A 870 25.99 -21.31 -13.53
N ASP A 871 26.88 -20.34 -13.70
CA ASP A 871 27.80 -19.89 -12.66
C ASP A 871 27.11 -18.95 -11.66
N ASP A 872 26.21 -18.08 -12.15
CA ASP A 872 25.35 -17.19 -11.36
C ASP A 872 24.25 -17.99 -10.57
N ASP A 873 23.63 -19.01 -11.18
CA ASP A 873 22.83 -20.03 -10.46
C ASP A 873 23.05 -21.45 -11.01
N VAL A 874 23.85 -22.23 -10.29
CA VAL A 874 24.13 -23.64 -10.64
C VAL A 874 22.87 -24.54 -10.62
N ARG A 875 21.78 -24.11 -9.98
CA ARG A 875 20.46 -24.79 -9.98
C ARG A 875 19.53 -24.29 -11.10
N ASN A 876 20.01 -23.46 -12.03
CA ASN A 876 19.23 -23.03 -13.18
C ASN A 876 19.15 -24.12 -14.25
N ASN A 877 18.22 -25.07 -14.05
CA ASN A 877 17.96 -26.17 -14.99
C ASN A 877 17.65 -25.69 -16.42
N SER A 878 17.11 -24.49 -16.60
CA SER A 878 16.85 -23.91 -17.94
C SER A 878 18.15 -23.54 -18.65
N ALA A 879 19.13 -22.98 -17.93
CA ALA A 879 20.47 -22.73 -18.47
C ALA A 879 21.23 -24.04 -18.75
N TRP A 880 21.12 -25.06 -17.89
CA TRP A 880 21.65 -26.41 -18.17
C TRP A 880 21.03 -27.06 -19.42
N SER A 881 19.71 -26.95 -19.58
CA SER A 881 18.98 -27.43 -20.76
C SER A 881 19.42 -26.70 -22.04
N HIS A 882 19.59 -25.37 -21.97
CA HIS A 882 20.08 -24.58 -23.09
C HIS A 882 21.55 -24.90 -23.42
N ARG A 883 22.41 -25.13 -22.42
CA ARG A 883 23.79 -25.63 -22.64
C ARG A 883 23.79 -26.98 -23.35
N PHE A 884 22.89 -27.89 -22.97
CA PHE A 884 22.78 -29.21 -23.61
C PHE A 884 22.38 -29.06 -25.08
N PHE A 885 21.38 -28.23 -25.35
CA PHE A 885 20.97 -27.88 -26.71
C PHE A 885 22.13 -27.26 -27.53
N LEU A 886 22.86 -26.27 -27.00
CA LEU A 886 23.97 -25.63 -27.70
C LEU A 886 25.12 -26.58 -28.06
N VAL A 887 25.37 -27.60 -27.23
CA VAL A 887 26.48 -28.56 -27.47
C VAL A 887 26.04 -29.75 -28.32
N PHE A 888 24.81 -30.26 -28.14
CA PHE A 888 24.33 -31.52 -28.73
C PHE A 888 23.18 -31.34 -29.73
N SER A 889 22.98 -30.14 -30.28
CA SER A 889 22.06 -29.88 -31.41
C SER A 889 22.67 -28.98 -32.49
N ASP A 890 23.95 -28.65 -32.39
CA ASP A 890 24.70 -27.87 -33.40
C ASP A 890 24.90 -28.72 -34.68
N PRO A 891 24.38 -28.28 -35.85
CA PRO A 891 24.46 -29.03 -37.11
C PRO A 891 25.88 -29.33 -37.60
N ALA A 892 26.92 -28.66 -37.08
CA ALA A 892 28.30 -28.96 -37.43
C ALA A 892 28.87 -30.20 -36.72
N ARG A 893 28.19 -30.73 -35.70
CA ARG A 893 28.72 -31.76 -34.77
C ARG A 893 27.66 -32.63 -34.06
N ALA A 894 26.41 -32.62 -34.53
CA ALA A 894 25.32 -33.40 -33.96
C ALA A 894 24.36 -33.87 -35.08
N THR A 895 23.79 -35.06 -34.92
CA THR A 895 22.89 -35.65 -35.92
C THR A 895 21.49 -35.01 -35.82
N PRO A 896 20.94 -34.43 -36.90
CA PRO A 896 19.62 -33.79 -36.87
C PRO A 896 18.52 -34.73 -36.36
N GLY A 897 17.79 -34.29 -35.33
CA GLY A 897 16.71 -35.07 -34.71
C GLY A 897 17.14 -36.12 -33.67
N SER A 898 18.44 -36.32 -33.44
CA SER A 898 18.90 -37.33 -32.47
C SER A 898 18.53 -36.97 -31.03
N HIS A 899 17.88 -37.92 -30.34
CA HIS A 899 17.28 -37.73 -29.01
C HIS A 899 18.31 -37.42 -27.91
N ALA A 900 17.85 -36.85 -26.79
CA ALA A 900 18.73 -36.48 -25.67
C ALA A 900 19.29 -37.68 -24.87
N THR A 901 18.73 -38.88 -25.08
CA THR A 901 19.04 -40.10 -24.30
C THR A 901 19.63 -41.23 -25.15
N GLU A 902 20.07 -40.94 -26.37
CA GLU A 902 20.68 -41.90 -27.29
C GLU A 902 22.09 -41.44 -27.70
N ARG A 903 22.88 -42.38 -28.20
CA ARG A 903 24.24 -42.12 -28.70
C ARG A 903 24.19 -41.44 -30.07
N ASP A 904 24.97 -40.39 -30.24
CA ASP A 904 25.09 -39.62 -31.48
C ASP A 904 26.53 -39.73 -32.01
N GLU A 905 26.73 -40.46 -33.12
CA GLU A 905 28.09 -40.73 -33.65
C GLU A 905 28.76 -39.49 -34.26
N ALA A 906 28.01 -38.40 -34.51
CA ALA A 906 28.57 -37.15 -35.02
C ALA A 906 29.27 -36.31 -33.93
N VAL A 907 29.02 -36.60 -32.66
CA VAL A 907 29.54 -35.82 -31.52
C VAL A 907 31.01 -36.19 -31.24
N PRO A 908 31.98 -35.25 -31.37
CA PRO A 908 33.40 -35.55 -31.16
C PRO A 908 33.70 -35.95 -29.71
N ARG A 909 34.65 -36.87 -29.51
CA ARG A 909 34.94 -37.45 -28.18
C ARG A 909 35.38 -36.38 -27.18
N GLU A 910 36.22 -35.46 -27.64
CA GLU A 910 36.78 -34.33 -26.89
C GLU A 910 35.70 -33.32 -26.43
N VAL A 911 34.57 -33.23 -27.15
CA VAL A 911 33.40 -32.44 -26.69
C VAL A 911 32.74 -33.13 -25.50
N VAL A 912 32.62 -34.46 -25.54
CA VAL A 912 32.08 -35.25 -24.42
C VAL A 912 33.03 -35.23 -23.22
N ASP A 913 34.36 -35.32 -23.42
CA ASP A 913 35.35 -35.18 -22.35
C ASP A 913 35.24 -33.82 -21.64
N ARG A 914 35.12 -32.74 -22.43
CA ARG A 914 34.92 -31.37 -21.91
C ARG A 914 33.65 -31.26 -21.07
N GLU A 915 32.52 -31.76 -21.56
CA GLU A 915 31.25 -31.63 -20.84
C GLU A 915 31.13 -32.58 -19.64
N VAL A 916 31.77 -33.75 -19.65
CA VAL A 916 31.92 -34.58 -18.43
C VAL A 916 32.72 -33.82 -17.38
N ALA A 917 33.88 -33.26 -17.73
CA ALA A 917 34.71 -32.49 -16.81
C ALA A 917 33.98 -31.24 -16.26
N TYR A 918 33.25 -30.51 -17.13
CA TYR A 918 32.43 -29.37 -16.73
C TYR A 918 31.32 -29.78 -15.73
N ALA A 919 30.57 -30.85 -16.03
CA ALA A 919 29.52 -31.36 -15.15
C ALA A 919 30.09 -31.80 -13.79
N GLN A 920 31.18 -32.57 -13.77
CA GLN A 920 31.88 -32.97 -12.55
C GLN A 920 32.35 -31.75 -11.72
N GLY A 921 32.86 -30.72 -12.38
CA GLY A 921 33.23 -29.45 -11.74
C GLY A 921 32.06 -28.78 -11.03
N LYS A 922 30.89 -28.65 -11.68
CA LYS A 922 29.70 -28.03 -11.08
C LYS A 922 29.00 -28.93 -10.04
N ILE A 923 29.07 -30.26 -10.17
CA ILE A 923 28.59 -31.20 -9.13
C ILE A 923 29.38 -30.99 -7.83
N ARG A 924 30.72 -30.85 -7.87
CA ARG A 924 31.52 -30.61 -6.66
C ARG A 924 31.13 -29.32 -5.91
N LEU A 925 30.63 -28.30 -6.61
CA LEU A 925 30.12 -27.07 -6.00
C LEU A 925 28.76 -27.25 -5.31
N ALA A 926 27.93 -28.19 -5.76
CA ALA A 926 26.60 -28.45 -5.21
C ALA A 926 26.19 -29.93 -5.36
N PRO A 927 26.73 -30.87 -4.55
CA PRO A 927 26.56 -32.30 -4.79
C PRO A 927 25.12 -32.81 -4.81
N GLN A 928 24.21 -32.16 -4.07
CA GLN A 928 22.78 -32.50 -4.01
C GLN A 928 21.91 -31.74 -5.03
N ASN A 929 22.51 -31.02 -5.99
CA ASN A 929 21.80 -30.34 -7.07
C ASN A 929 21.55 -31.30 -8.24
N GLN A 930 20.29 -31.64 -8.53
CA GLN A 930 19.95 -32.59 -9.59
C GLN A 930 20.37 -32.13 -11.00
N SER A 931 20.37 -30.83 -11.30
CA SER A 931 20.57 -30.32 -12.68
C SER A 931 21.87 -30.81 -13.36
N PRO A 932 23.07 -30.66 -12.75
CA PRO A 932 24.30 -31.17 -13.35
C PRO A 932 24.42 -32.70 -13.35
N TRP A 933 23.73 -33.43 -12.46
CA TRP A 933 23.66 -34.90 -12.53
C TRP A 933 22.83 -35.38 -13.72
N ASN A 934 21.65 -34.76 -13.95
CA ASN A 934 20.84 -35.02 -15.14
C ASN A 934 21.64 -34.67 -16.42
N TYR A 935 22.37 -33.55 -16.41
CA TYR A 935 23.26 -33.16 -17.51
C TYR A 935 24.36 -34.20 -17.75
N LEU A 936 25.06 -34.66 -16.70
CA LEU A 936 26.09 -35.70 -16.81
C LEU A 936 25.54 -37.00 -17.41
N LYS A 937 24.37 -37.48 -16.96
CA LYS A 937 23.73 -38.67 -17.55
C LYS A 937 23.42 -38.47 -19.05
N GLY A 938 22.93 -37.29 -19.45
CA GLY A 938 22.70 -36.94 -20.85
C GLY A 938 23.99 -36.87 -21.70
N VAL A 939 25.06 -36.27 -21.17
CA VAL A 939 26.37 -36.18 -21.83
C VAL A 939 26.95 -37.59 -22.08
N LEU A 940 26.88 -38.47 -21.08
CA LEU A 940 27.34 -39.85 -21.20
C LEU A 940 26.51 -40.63 -22.24
N ALA A 941 25.18 -40.48 -22.24
CA ALA A 941 24.30 -41.09 -23.23
C ALA A 941 24.63 -40.62 -24.67
N LYS A 942 24.70 -39.30 -24.91
CA LYS A 942 25.08 -38.73 -26.22
C LYS A 942 26.44 -39.23 -26.71
N GLY A 943 27.43 -39.28 -25.81
CA GLY A 943 28.77 -39.79 -26.13
C GLY A 943 28.88 -41.32 -26.25
N GLY A 944 27.82 -42.08 -25.95
CA GLY A 944 27.87 -43.54 -25.93
C GLY A 944 28.79 -44.12 -24.85
N ARG A 945 28.97 -43.40 -23.73
CA ARG A 945 29.87 -43.76 -22.64
C ARG A 945 29.13 -44.51 -21.54
N ALA A 946 29.68 -45.65 -21.12
CA ALA A 946 29.21 -46.42 -19.98
C ALA A 946 29.18 -45.57 -18.69
N ALA A 947 28.18 -45.76 -17.83
CA ALA A 947 28.07 -44.98 -16.59
C ALA A 947 29.27 -45.25 -15.65
N SER A 948 29.76 -46.49 -15.66
CA SER A 948 30.96 -46.93 -14.94
C SER A 948 32.24 -46.15 -15.31
N SER A 949 32.29 -45.45 -16.44
CA SER A 949 33.41 -44.59 -16.82
C SER A 949 33.65 -43.40 -15.87
N VAL A 950 32.65 -43.03 -15.07
CA VAL A 950 32.78 -41.97 -14.03
C VAL A 950 32.70 -42.50 -12.60
N GLN A 951 32.74 -43.83 -12.37
CA GLN A 951 32.50 -44.42 -11.04
C GLN A 951 33.33 -43.79 -9.92
N GLY A 952 34.66 -43.68 -10.07
CA GLY A 952 35.54 -43.11 -9.04
C GLY A 952 35.27 -41.63 -8.72
N PHE A 953 34.55 -40.92 -9.58
CA PHE A 953 34.02 -39.58 -9.29
C PHE A 953 32.69 -39.65 -8.51
N VAL A 954 31.80 -40.59 -8.85
CA VAL A 954 30.53 -40.76 -8.13
C VAL A 954 30.77 -41.23 -6.69
N GLU A 955 31.79 -42.07 -6.49
CA GLU A 955 32.29 -42.51 -5.18
C GLU A 955 32.85 -41.36 -4.32
N GLU A 956 33.17 -40.17 -4.89
CA GLU A 956 33.55 -38.98 -4.11
C GLU A 956 32.43 -38.45 -3.19
N PHE A 957 31.21 -39.01 -3.25
CA PHE A 957 30.02 -38.52 -2.52
C PHE A 957 29.27 -39.58 -1.71
N VAL A 958 29.74 -40.83 -1.65
CA VAL A 958 29.07 -41.95 -0.96
C VAL A 958 30.10 -42.83 -0.25
N GLU A 959 30.03 -42.89 1.08
CA GLU A 959 30.97 -43.62 1.94
C GLU A 959 30.23 -44.58 2.90
N GLU A 960 30.84 -45.74 3.20
CA GLU A 960 30.35 -46.80 4.12
C GLU A 960 28.90 -47.29 3.87
N ILE A 961 28.41 -47.21 2.62
CA ILE A 961 27.04 -47.59 2.26
C ILE A 961 26.76 -49.08 2.56
N GLY A 962 25.74 -49.34 3.40
CA GLY A 962 25.39 -50.70 3.83
C GLY A 962 26.20 -51.28 4.99
N GLU A 963 27.21 -50.59 5.55
CA GLU A 963 27.97 -51.09 6.71
C GLU A 963 27.27 -50.89 8.08
N GLY A 964 26.10 -50.25 8.08
CA GLY A 964 25.29 -49.96 9.27
C GLY A 964 24.69 -48.56 9.20
N GLU A 965 23.45 -48.37 9.68
CA GLU A 965 22.71 -47.13 9.43
C GLU A 965 23.41 -45.86 9.95
N ASP A 966 24.15 -45.97 11.06
CA ASP A 966 24.83 -44.84 11.71
C ASP A 966 26.18 -44.47 11.06
N LYS A 967 26.69 -45.30 10.13
CA LYS A 967 27.99 -45.12 9.45
C LYS A 967 27.90 -44.42 8.11
N GLU A 968 26.81 -44.62 7.38
CA GLU A 968 26.70 -44.21 5.98
C GLU A 968 26.79 -42.68 5.81
N ILE A 969 27.73 -42.20 5.00
CA ILE A 969 27.86 -40.78 4.65
C ILE A 969 27.49 -40.62 3.17
N VAL A 970 26.25 -40.19 2.91
CA VAL A 970 25.74 -39.90 1.57
C VAL A 970 25.67 -38.39 1.38
N ARG A 971 26.67 -37.83 0.69
CA ARG A 971 26.75 -36.40 0.35
C ARG A 971 25.93 -36.04 -0.90
N SER A 972 25.45 -37.05 -1.65
CA SER A 972 24.49 -36.87 -2.75
C SER A 972 23.61 -38.10 -2.96
N THR A 973 22.28 -37.94 -2.94
CA THR A 973 21.33 -39.01 -3.29
C THR A 973 21.34 -39.31 -4.79
N HIS A 974 21.72 -38.34 -5.62
CA HIS A 974 21.91 -38.52 -7.07
C HIS A 974 23.17 -39.34 -7.38
N ALA A 975 24.24 -39.18 -6.58
CA ALA A 975 25.39 -40.08 -6.66
C ALA A 975 25.00 -41.52 -6.30
N LEU A 976 24.19 -41.72 -5.25
CA LEU A 976 23.74 -43.06 -4.82
C LEU A 976 22.83 -43.75 -5.87
N ASP A 977 21.96 -43.02 -6.55
CA ASP A 977 21.18 -43.51 -7.71
C ASP A 977 22.10 -43.88 -8.90
N MET A 978 23.11 -43.05 -9.18
CA MET A 978 24.07 -43.33 -10.24
C MET A 978 25.01 -44.52 -9.90
N LEU A 979 25.36 -44.75 -8.63
CA LEU A 979 26.06 -45.96 -8.20
C LEU A 979 25.20 -47.22 -8.38
N ALA A 980 23.90 -47.15 -8.09
CA ALA A 980 22.98 -48.27 -8.38
C ALA A 980 22.95 -48.62 -9.88
N GLU A 981 23.01 -47.62 -10.76
CA GLU A 981 23.14 -47.82 -12.22
C GLU A 981 24.49 -48.43 -12.60
N ILE A 982 25.58 -47.95 -12.03
CA ILE A 982 26.95 -48.42 -12.29
C ILE A 982 27.14 -49.87 -11.84
N TYR A 983 26.67 -50.22 -10.64
CA TYR A 983 26.74 -51.61 -10.14
C TYR A 983 25.86 -52.54 -10.98
N ALA A 984 24.66 -52.10 -11.40
CA ALA A 984 23.81 -52.88 -12.30
C ALA A 984 24.43 -53.04 -13.71
N GLU A 985 25.10 -52.02 -14.26
CA GLU A 985 25.84 -52.08 -15.52
C GLU A 985 26.99 -53.10 -15.47
N LYS A 986 27.62 -53.27 -14.30
CA LYS A 986 28.68 -54.25 -14.04
C LYS A 986 28.21 -55.65 -13.66
N GLY A 987 26.91 -55.86 -13.41
CA GLY A 987 26.39 -57.11 -12.85
C GLY A 987 26.65 -57.30 -11.34
N GLU A 988 27.04 -56.25 -10.62
CA GLU A 988 27.24 -56.23 -9.17
C GLU A 988 25.88 -56.04 -8.44
N SER A 989 24.89 -56.89 -8.78
CA SER A 989 23.48 -56.71 -8.41
C SER A 989 23.22 -56.54 -6.91
N ASP A 990 23.99 -57.21 -6.05
CA ASP A 990 23.86 -57.08 -4.59
C ASP A 990 24.18 -55.66 -4.09
N LYS A 991 25.16 -54.97 -4.71
CA LYS A 991 25.48 -53.57 -4.37
C LYS A 991 24.43 -52.61 -4.94
N ALA A 992 23.87 -52.93 -6.11
CA ALA A 992 22.76 -52.18 -6.68
C ALA A 992 21.49 -52.30 -5.82
N GLU A 993 21.21 -53.48 -5.26
CA GLU A 993 20.14 -53.70 -4.27
C GLU A 993 20.31 -52.77 -3.08
N VAL A 994 21.50 -52.80 -2.46
CA VAL A 994 21.82 -51.96 -1.30
C VAL A 994 21.60 -50.49 -1.63
N CYS A 995 22.16 -49.97 -2.73
CA CYS A 995 22.01 -48.56 -3.08
C CYS A 995 20.53 -48.15 -3.26
N LEU A 996 19.71 -48.96 -3.94
CA LEU A 996 18.29 -48.68 -4.15
C LEU A 996 17.47 -48.80 -2.86
N ARG A 997 17.75 -49.82 -2.03
CA ARG A 997 17.10 -50.01 -0.73
C ARG A 997 17.41 -48.87 0.23
N ARG A 998 18.67 -48.41 0.31
CA ARG A 998 19.05 -47.27 1.17
C ARG A 998 18.47 -45.94 0.69
N LEU A 999 18.24 -45.77 -0.62
CA LEU A 999 17.42 -44.66 -1.14
C LEU A 999 15.95 -44.77 -0.67
N ALA A 1000 15.33 -45.96 -0.74
CA ALA A 1000 13.95 -46.16 -0.32
C ALA A 1000 13.73 -45.99 1.20
N GLU A 1001 14.62 -46.56 2.01
CA GLU A 1001 14.49 -46.64 3.48
C GLU A 1001 14.84 -45.31 4.17
N LYS A 1002 15.96 -44.68 3.79
CA LYS A 1002 16.59 -43.58 4.53
C LYS A 1002 16.75 -42.32 3.71
N TRP A 1003 17.43 -42.39 2.57
CA TRP A 1003 18.02 -41.20 1.94
C TRP A 1003 17.10 -40.44 0.99
N ASP A 1004 16.08 -41.06 0.41
CA ASP A 1004 15.20 -40.44 -0.60
C ASP A 1004 13.76 -41.01 -0.54
N ARG A 1005 13.25 -41.14 0.70
CA ARG A 1005 11.99 -41.81 1.05
C ARG A 1005 10.76 -41.34 0.27
N ILE A 1006 10.76 -40.09 -0.21
CA ILE A 1006 9.68 -39.51 -1.04
C ILE A 1006 9.49 -40.26 -2.37
N ARG A 1007 10.53 -40.95 -2.87
CA ARG A 1007 10.49 -41.80 -4.08
C ARG A 1007 10.60 -43.30 -3.74
N ALA A 1008 10.35 -43.73 -2.50
CA ALA A 1008 10.50 -45.13 -2.09
C ALA A 1008 9.82 -46.14 -3.03
N GLY A 1009 8.58 -45.89 -3.48
CA GLY A 1009 7.90 -46.77 -4.44
C GLY A 1009 8.56 -46.88 -5.83
N TYR A 1010 9.27 -45.83 -6.27
CA TYR A 1010 10.07 -45.85 -7.50
C TYR A 1010 11.39 -46.62 -7.30
N TRP A 1011 12.03 -46.47 -6.13
CA TRP A 1011 13.22 -47.24 -5.78
C TRP A 1011 12.93 -48.72 -5.61
N GLU A 1012 11.79 -49.08 -5.02
CA GLU A 1012 11.31 -50.46 -4.92
C GLU A 1012 10.99 -51.06 -6.29
N TYR A 1013 10.34 -50.30 -7.18
CA TYR A 1013 10.14 -50.70 -8.58
C TYR A 1013 11.49 -50.95 -9.30
N ARG A 1014 12.47 -50.04 -9.14
CA ARG A 1014 13.83 -50.25 -9.68
C ARG A 1014 14.51 -51.47 -9.08
N ARG A 1015 14.34 -51.72 -7.79
CA ARG A 1015 14.95 -52.84 -7.05
C ARG A 1015 14.41 -54.18 -7.52
N ALA A 1016 13.09 -54.31 -7.68
CA ALA A 1016 12.47 -55.47 -8.30
C ALA A 1016 12.96 -55.72 -9.75
N GLY A 1017 13.24 -54.65 -10.50
CA GLY A 1017 13.83 -54.72 -11.84
C GLY A 1017 15.28 -55.26 -11.91
N LEU A 1018 16.00 -55.36 -10.79
CA LEU A 1018 17.31 -56.03 -10.75
C LEU A 1018 17.18 -57.56 -10.80
N SER A 1019 16.04 -58.12 -10.38
CA SER A 1019 15.80 -59.57 -10.38
C SER A 1019 15.15 -60.09 -11.67
N SER A 1020 14.95 -59.22 -12.68
CA SER A 1020 14.31 -59.55 -13.95
C SER A 1020 15.25 -59.38 -15.15
N LYS A 1021 16.56 -59.50 -14.94
CA LYS A 1021 17.64 -59.45 -15.94
C LYS A 1021 18.66 -60.55 -15.64
#